data_AF-A0AAY4C1A5-F1
#
_entry.id   AF-A0AAY4C1A5-F1
#
_cell.length_a   1.000
_cell.length_b   1.000
_cell.length_c   1.000
_cell.angle_alpha   90.00
_cell.angle_beta   90.00
_cell.angle_gamma   90.00
#
_symmetry.space_group_name_H-M   'P 1'
#
loop_
_entity.id
_entity.type
_entity.pdbx_description
1 polymer ?
#
loop_
_entity_poly.entity_id
_entity_poly.type
_entity_poly.pdbx_seq_one_letter_code
_entity_poly.pdbx_strand_id
1 'polypeptide(L)'
;MKQGAGLYVWPSGESYEGSFYKDYRHGNGIYSWPDGSRFTGKFYLNRKESYGVQLCADGTVFKGLYHADEHFGPGVVTYPDGRQDVGFWHRQHLIQLCSCLEGGFTITAFPEYSLTNENGPHEKLLGASHSSLPTPYQDVVPDESFVLPVGIQRYSTDSDHLPLPQGMRQDLDRHFFRVQSLDAHPELEDFRDWPLQEVITGLVPSFRFEADGLDWDVAAVLSKSREGFGPKGPLETMSEQLIREASLGNARSVWRFLCDGNVHPNVGDALGHTALMAAVVNCHSDVIHLLLDRGADVNKPNSEGMTPLAICSVLHYPFHPEEVSPDEVLIHSEENESADQKDAAGEDIQHQISQDTEAGRDESTRVDSLLETQDINLESTSDVEPESPWCDEYSESLENISIEDKSEEDLNQTLVSFHIQVTEDVAQKMTETLCQPGLVQPVHVEEMIHKISPMKSVRCTRWAIITLLLKRGADPNACLVPMPVLFLAIKAGHVEAVRRLLDCGARADLPLPPEQNGLYPLHVAAGLCGDAAPKITELLLHALANPDAQAGDAHEIFEPDKNTDSFSQLNMLPQPAPPEGGRTALHIACQRQDDHNVRDVVSLLLSHKARTDLLWSGHSPLSLAIANGNELAVDVLLRGGADPNLVLSHRVGSALCANANITYEATCHPSKRAGMLQKLISAGANILVPVLVSEGRRCIVGTAVDYAHFAFQQDKRIAHTPYHALNPSERETFIARRHLLSLMGGFMRQAALTMERHQLEQEREQEQGLGTSSQKPLFKYCYQCGRSALVVLVPCTRCRHVFYCSSNCKMKAWDECHKDECVRVPGVHLSLPHKQLLDIPIKCQL
;
A
#
# COMPACT_ATOMS: atom_id res chain seq x y z
N MET A 1 -8.45 -14.06 62.10
CA MET A 1 -8.76 -14.79 60.86
C MET A 1 -10.24 -15.06 60.73
N LYS A 2 -10.95 -14.08 60.17
CA LYS A 2 -12.32 -14.17 59.68
C LYS A 2 -12.31 -14.99 58.39
N GLN A 3 -13.19 -15.98 58.31
CA GLN A 3 -13.34 -16.88 57.17
C GLN A 3 -14.82 -17.21 57.01
N GLY A 4 -15.34 -17.19 55.78
CA GLY A 4 -16.75 -17.42 55.48
C GLY A 4 -17.63 -16.18 55.69
N ALA A 5 -18.95 -16.35 55.69
CA ALA A 5 -19.90 -15.25 55.80
C ALA A 5 -19.96 -14.67 57.23
N GLY A 6 -20.03 -13.35 57.35
CA GLY A 6 -20.20 -12.67 58.63
C GLY A 6 -20.53 -11.19 58.51
N LEU A 7 -20.93 -10.61 59.64
CA LEU A 7 -21.12 -9.17 59.82
C LEU A 7 -19.97 -8.62 60.67
N TYR A 8 -19.30 -7.58 60.19
CA TYR A 8 -18.29 -6.85 60.93
C TYR A 8 -18.66 -5.38 61.01
N VAL A 9 -18.68 -4.83 62.23
CA VAL A 9 -18.99 -3.42 62.49
C VAL A 9 -17.74 -2.77 63.08
N TRP A 10 -17.28 -1.69 62.46
CA TRP A 10 -16.12 -0.93 62.93
C TRP A 10 -16.55 0.09 63.99
N PRO A 11 -15.64 0.50 64.91
CA PRO A 11 -15.90 1.60 65.83
C PRO A 11 -16.20 2.94 65.15
N SER A 12 -15.79 3.10 63.87
CA SER A 12 -16.12 4.25 63.02
C SER A 12 -17.61 4.34 62.65
N GLY A 13 -18.38 3.28 62.89
CA GLY A 13 -19.79 3.17 62.47
C GLY A 13 -19.96 2.53 61.09
N GLU A 14 -18.88 2.22 60.37
CA GLU A 14 -18.93 1.44 59.14
C GLU A 14 -19.33 -0.01 59.44
N SER A 15 -19.95 -0.67 58.47
CA SER A 15 -20.29 -2.10 58.59
C SER A 15 -20.13 -2.84 57.27
N TYR A 16 -19.72 -4.10 57.36
CA TYR A 16 -19.59 -5.01 56.23
C TYR A 16 -20.30 -6.32 56.55
N GLU A 17 -21.23 -6.69 55.69
CA GLU A 17 -21.94 -7.96 55.74
C GLU A 17 -21.61 -8.75 54.47
N GLY A 18 -20.87 -9.86 54.61
CA GLY A 18 -20.44 -10.61 53.44
C GLY A 18 -19.44 -11.70 53.76
N SER A 19 -18.82 -12.24 52.72
CA SER A 19 -17.84 -13.30 52.85
C SER A 19 -16.43 -12.76 53.17
N PHE A 20 -15.72 -13.47 54.03
CA PHE A 20 -14.33 -13.19 54.40
C PHE A 20 -13.42 -14.33 53.98
N TYR A 21 -12.23 -13.99 53.52
CA TYR A 21 -11.13 -14.92 53.28
C TYR A 21 -9.88 -14.40 53.98
N LYS A 22 -9.41 -15.12 55.01
CA LYS A 22 -8.22 -14.77 55.81
C LYS A 22 -8.19 -13.32 56.32
N ASP A 23 -9.29 -12.84 56.93
CA ASP A 23 -9.50 -11.44 57.37
C ASP A 23 -9.81 -10.40 56.26
N TYR A 24 -9.66 -10.76 54.98
CA TYR A 24 -10.00 -9.88 53.85
C TYR A 24 -11.46 -10.05 53.44
N ARG A 25 -12.13 -8.96 53.05
CA ARG A 25 -13.44 -9.00 52.38
C ARG A 25 -13.27 -9.71 51.04
N HIS A 26 -14.04 -10.75 50.80
CA HIS A 26 -13.90 -11.59 49.60
C HIS A 26 -15.22 -12.25 49.21
N GLY A 27 -15.56 -12.28 47.93
CA GLY A 27 -16.86 -12.74 47.44
C GLY A 27 -17.95 -11.67 47.60
N ASN A 28 -19.22 -12.09 47.60
CA ASN A 28 -20.35 -11.16 47.69
C ASN A 28 -20.41 -10.50 49.08
N GLY A 29 -20.67 -9.20 49.10
CA GLY A 29 -20.88 -8.47 50.35
C GLY A 29 -21.53 -7.11 50.15
N ILE A 30 -21.95 -6.56 51.28
CA ILE A 30 -22.56 -5.25 51.43
C ILE A 30 -21.65 -4.45 52.38
N TYR A 31 -21.15 -3.31 51.91
CA TYR A 31 -20.41 -2.36 52.74
C TYR A 31 -21.26 -1.11 52.94
N SER A 32 -21.46 -0.69 54.19
CA SER A 32 -22.27 0.48 54.54
C SER A 32 -21.43 1.47 55.33
N TRP A 33 -21.50 2.74 54.94
CA TRP A 33 -20.80 3.85 55.57
C TRP A 33 -21.74 4.64 56.51
N PRO A 34 -21.21 5.37 57.51
CA PRO A 34 -22.02 6.14 58.47
C PRO A 34 -22.81 7.32 57.84
N ASP A 35 -22.37 7.80 56.68
CA ASP A 35 -23.01 8.86 55.90
C ASP A 35 -24.28 8.41 55.17
N GLY A 36 -24.61 7.11 55.24
CA GLY A 36 -25.74 6.50 54.54
C GLY A 36 -25.37 5.94 53.16
N SER A 37 -24.14 6.13 52.70
CA SER A 37 -23.63 5.49 51.49
C SER A 37 -23.58 3.96 51.69
N ARG A 38 -23.80 3.20 50.62
CA ARG A 38 -23.76 1.73 50.66
C ARG A 38 -23.30 1.16 49.32
N PHE A 39 -22.43 0.16 49.37
CA PHE A 39 -22.00 -0.63 48.22
C PHE A 39 -22.49 -2.06 48.38
N THR A 40 -23.07 -2.63 47.33
CA THR A 40 -23.48 -4.03 47.25
C THR A 40 -22.85 -4.65 46.01
N GLY A 41 -21.99 -5.64 46.18
CA GLY A 41 -21.26 -6.23 45.07
C GLY A 41 -20.23 -7.25 45.52
N LYS A 42 -19.29 -7.57 44.64
CA LYS A 42 -18.19 -8.48 44.96
C LYS A 42 -16.96 -7.75 45.46
N PHE A 43 -16.27 -8.41 46.36
CA PHE A 43 -14.99 -7.99 46.89
C PHE A 43 -13.95 -9.04 46.55
N TYR A 44 -12.76 -8.60 46.17
CA TYR A 44 -11.61 -9.46 45.99
C TYR A 44 -10.44 -8.87 46.79
N LEU A 45 -10.07 -9.54 47.88
CA LEU A 45 -9.04 -9.08 48.80
C LEU A 45 -9.21 -7.60 49.20
N ASN A 46 -10.36 -7.27 49.79
CA ASN A 46 -10.75 -5.92 50.20
C ASN A 46 -11.13 -4.94 49.08
N ARG A 47 -10.80 -5.18 47.82
CA ARG A 47 -11.15 -4.27 46.71
C ARG A 47 -12.49 -4.63 46.09
N LYS A 48 -13.28 -3.65 45.67
CA LYS A 48 -14.49 -3.86 44.86
C LYS A 48 -14.09 -4.38 43.49
N GLU A 49 -14.74 -5.44 43.07
CA GLU A 49 -14.48 -6.12 41.80
C GLU A 49 -15.81 -6.60 41.21
N SER A 50 -15.87 -6.80 39.89
CA SER A 50 -17.08 -7.21 39.17
C SER A 50 -18.24 -6.20 39.28
N TYR A 51 -19.43 -6.57 38.83
CA TYR A 51 -20.61 -5.73 38.86
C TYR A 51 -21.05 -5.44 40.30
N GLY A 52 -21.35 -4.18 40.57
CA GLY A 52 -21.79 -3.71 41.89
C GLY A 52 -22.71 -2.50 41.80
N VAL A 53 -23.40 -2.25 42.91
CA VAL A 53 -24.31 -1.12 43.08
C VAL A 53 -23.80 -0.27 44.23
N GLN A 54 -23.47 0.99 43.95
CA GLN A 54 -23.09 1.99 44.95
C GLN A 54 -24.17 3.06 45.06
N LEU A 55 -24.74 3.18 46.25
CA LEU A 55 -25.57 4.29 46.68
C LEU A 55 -24.68 5.29 47.42
N CYS A 56 -24.67 6.54 46.97
CA CYS A 56 -23.96 7.64 47.61
C CYS A 56 -24.88 8.41 48.57
N ALA A 57 -24.29 9.14 49.51
CA ALA A 57 -25.03 9.93 50.50
C ALA A 57 -25.93 11.03 49.90
N ASP A 58 -25.62 11.50 48.70
CA ASP A 58 -26.42 12.47 47.94
C ASP A 58 -27.65 11.85 47.24
N GLY A 59 -27.83 10.52 47.37
CA GLY A 59 -28.89 9.76 46.73
C GLY A 59 -28.59 9.33 45.30
N THR A 60 -27.40 9.63 44.77
CA THR A 60 -26.96 9.10 43.46
C THR A 60 -26.67 7.60 43.57
N VAL A 61 -27.03 6.86 42.51
CA VAL A 61 -26.83 5.42 42.45
C VAL A 61 -26.01 5.07 41.22
N PHE A 62 -24.80 4.55 41.41
CA PHE A 62 -24.01 3.94 40.35
C PHE A 62 -24.25 2.43 40.31
N LYS A 63 -24.53 1.90 39.12
CA LYS A 63 -24.63 0.46 38.85
C LYS A 63 -23.73 0.14 37.67
N GLY A 64 -22.72 -0.68 37.87
CA GLY A 64 -21.74 -0.92 36.83
C GLY A 64 -20.63 -1.85 37.26
N LEU A 65 -19.70 -2.06 36.33
CA LEU A 65 -18.52 -2.88 36.57
C LEU A 65 -17.48 -2.09 37.39
N TYR A 66 -16.88 -2.75 38.37
CA TYR A 66 -15.80 -2.25 39.21
C TYR A 66 -14.53 -3.07 38.98
N HIS A 67 -13.39 -2.38 39.01
CA HIS A 67 -12.07 -2.99 39.03
C HIS A 67 -11.20 -2.22 40.01
N ALA A 68 -10.60 -2.92 40.98
CA ALA A 68 -9.72 -2.31 41.98
C ALA A 68 -10.29 -1.04 42.66
N ASP A 69 -11.54 -1.10 43.11
CA ASP A 69 -12.30 0.01 43.75
C ASP A 69 -12.74 1.17 42.83
N GLU A 70 -12.37 1.19 41.55
CA GLU A 70 -12.75 2.22 40.57
C GLU A 70 -13.89 1.75 39.65
N HIS A 71 -14.72 2.69 39.14
CA HIS A 71 -15.66 2.37 38.07
C HIS A 71 -14.90 2.03 36.79
N PHE A 72 -15.29 0.96 36.11
CA PHE A 72 -14.54 0.43 34.98
C PHE A 72 -15.47 -0.24 33.97
N GLY A 73 -15.52 0.24 32.73
CA GLY A 73 -16.34 -0.36 31.67
C GLY A 73 -17.82 0.06 31.74
N PRO A 74 -18.77 -0.81 31.36
CA PRO A 74 -20.18 -0.43 31.22
C PRO A 74 -20.82 -0.09 32.58
N GLY A 75 -21.54 1.02 32.64
CA GLY A 75 -22.23 1.44 33.87
C GLY A 75 -23.26 2.55 33.66
N VAL A 76 -24.10 2.69 34.68
CA VAL A 76 -25.22 3.65 34.73
C VAL A 76 -25.17 4.41 36.06
N VAL A 77 -25.09 5.73 35.99
CA VAL A 77 -25.38 6.61 37.14
C VAL A 77 -26.82 7.05 37.07
N THR A 78 -27.58 6.88 38.15
CA THR A 78 -28.95 7.38 38.29
C THR A 78 -28.99 8.46 39.36
N TYR A 79 -29.52 9.63 39.02
CA TYR A 79 -29.65 10.77 39.91
C TYR A 79 -31.01 10.78 40.63
N PRO A 80 -31.16 11.50 41.76
CA PRO A 80 -32.42 11.61 42.49
C PRO A 80 -33.59 12.19 41.67
N ASP A 81 -33.29 12.96 40.62
CA ASP A 81 -34.27 13.53 39.70
C ASP A 81 -34.72 12.55 38.59
N GLY A 82 -34.18 11.32 38.60
CA GLY A 82 -34.48 10.27 37.62
C GLY A 82 -33.67 10.35 36.33
N ARG A 83 -32.75 11.30 36.18
CA ARG A 83 -31.83 11.35 35.04
C ARG A 83 -30.77 10.25 35.16
N GLN A 84 -30.24 9.83 34.01
CA GLN A 84 -29.29 8.74 33.91
C GLN A 84 -28.13 9.08 32.97
N ASP A 85 -26.90 8.95 33.46
CA ASP A 85 -25.70 8.93 32.62
C ASP A 85 -25.36 7.47 32.29
N VAL A 86 -25.34 7.13 31.00
CA VAL A 86 -25.16 5.76 30.50
C VAL A 86 -23.96 5.70 29.55
N GLY A 87 -23.05 4.75 29.79
CA GLY A 87 -21.93 4.51 28.88
C GLY A 87 -20.79 3.75 29.52
N PHE A 88 -19.58 3.99 29.01
CA PHE A 88 -18.36 3.39 29.52
C PHE A 88 -17.65 4.35 30.47
N TRP A 89 -17.26 3.83 31.62
CA TRP A 89 -16.67 4.58 32.71
C TRP A 89 -15.23 4.17 32.93
N HIS A 90 -14.42 5.16 33.31
CA HIS A 90 -13.13 4.93 33.92
C HIS A 90 -12.97 5.90 35.08
N ARG A 91 -12.81 5.36 36.29
CA ARG A 91 -12.79 6.12 37.54
C ARG A 91 -14.09 6.89 37.74
N GLN A 92 -14.04 8.22 37.66
CA GLN A 92 -15.21 9.09 37.84
C GLN A 92 -15.69 9.66 36.50
N HIS A 93 -15.00 9.35 35.40
CA HIS A 93 -15.26 9.95 34.10
C HIS A 93 -15.99 9.01 33.15
N LEU A 94 -16.93 9.58 32.42
CA LEU A 94 -17.56 8.97 31.27
C LEU A 94 -16.61 9.10 30.07
N ILE A 95 -16.09 7.97 29.59
CA ILE A 95 -15.08 7.92 28.53
C ILE A 95 -15.67 7.62 27.15
N GLN A 96 -16.86 7.02 27.10
CA GLN A 96 -17.59 6.76 25.86
C GLN A 96 -19.11 6.76 26.08
N LEU A 97 -19.83 7.46 25.21
CA LEU A 97 -21.29 7.57 25.23
C LEU A 97 -21.95 6.40 24.49
N CYS A 98 -23.22 6.10 24.82
CA CYS A 98 -24.07 5.22 24.01
C CYS A 98 -24.88 5.98 22.93
N SER A 99 -24.75 7.30 22.85
CA SER A 99 -25.38 8.12 21.83
C SER A 99 -24.41 8.40 20.68
N CYS A 100 -24.90 8.31 19.45
CA CYS A 100 -24.19 8.78 18.27
C CYS A 100 -24.51 10.26 18.05
N LEU A 101 -23.50 11.06 17.71
CA LEU A 101 -23.68 12.47 17.36
C LEU A 101 -23.70 12.64 15.84
N GLU A 102 -24.62 13.45 15.34
CA GLU A 102 -24.70 13.77 13.91
C GLU A 102 -23.46 14.56 13.46
N GLY A 103 -22.93 14.27 12.27
CA GLY A 103 -21.79 14.98 11.67
C GLY A 103 -20.41 14.38 11.94
N GLY A 104 -20.33 13.16 12.49
CA GLY A 104 -19.06 12.41 12.61
C GLY A 104 -18.46 12.05 11.25
N PHE A 105 -17.13 12.00 11.17
CA PHE A 105 -16.40 11.53 9.98
C PHE A 105 -16.44 10.00 9.92
N THR A 106 -16.81 9.43 8.78
CA THR A 106 -16.86 7.98 8.60
C THR A 106 -16.13 7.61 7.31
N ILE A 107 -15.27 6.59 7.35
CA ILE A 107 -14.52 6.15 6.15
C ILE A 107 -15.47 5.69 5.04
N THR A 108 -16.66 5.19 5.39
CA THR A 108 -17.68 4.75 4.41
C THR A 108 -18.20 5.88 3.51
N ALA A 109 -18.03 7.14 3.90
CA ALA A 109 -18.31 8.29 3.05
C ALA A 109 -17.28 8.45 1.90
N PHE A 110 -16.18 7.70 1.96
CA PHE A 110 -15.10 7.68 0.98
C PHE A 110 -14.89 6.23 0.46
N PRO A 111 -15.83 5.69 -0.32
CA PRO A 111 -15.79 4.31 -0.83
C PRO A 111 -14.50 3.99 -1.63
N GLU A 112 -13.84 5.00 -2.20
CA GLU A 112 -12.52 4.91 -2.83
C GLU A 112 -11.44 4.32 -1.91
N TYR A 113 -11.57 4.53 -0.60
CA TYR A 113 -10.68 3.98 0.43
C TYR A 113 -11.19 2.65 0.98
N SER A 114 -12.43 2.28 0.66
CA SER A 114 -13.13 1.08 1.11
C SER A 114 -12.94 -0.11 0.16
N LEU A 115 -11.74 -0.28 -0.43
CA LEU A 115 -11.37 -1.48 -1.21
C LEU A 115 -11.48 -2.80 -0.40
N THR A 116 -11.87 -2.73 0.87
CA THR A 116 -12.36 -3.84 1.68
C THR A 116 -13.89 -3.75 1.83
N ASN A 117 -14.66 -4.46 0.99
CA ASN A 117 -15.91 -5.13 1.43
C ASN A 117 -16.62 -5.87 0.29
N GLU A 118 -16.22 -7.11 0.06
CA GLU A 118 -17.20 -8.20 0.08
C GLU A 118 -16.81 -9.12 1.22
N ASN A 119 -17.22 -8.76 2.45
CA ASN A 119 -17.50 -9.62 3.62
C ASN A 119 -17.21 -8.87 4.93
N GLY A 120 -18.22 -8.15 5.43
CA GLY A 120 -18.56 -7.91 6.85
C GLY A 120 -17.49 -7.39 7.85
N PRO A 121 -17.85 -6.47 8.76
CA PRO A 121 -16.89 -5.91 9.72
C PRO A 121 -16.52 -6.87 10.86
N HIS A 122 -15.23 -6.85 11.20
CA HIS A 122 -14.62 -7.17 12.49
C HIS A 122 -14.76 -8.59 13.07
N GLU A 123 -13.80 -9.47 12.78
CA GLU A 123 -13.36 -10.49 13.76
C GLU A 123 -11.97 -11.16 13.53
N LYS A 124 -11.05 -10.62 12.72
CA LYS A 124 -9.80 -11.35 12.37
C LYS A 124 -8.47 -10.59 12.42
N LEU A 125 -8.36 -9.55 13.24
CA LEU A 125 -7.08 -8.82 13.45
C LEU A 125 -6.59 -8.85 14.91
N LEU A 126 -6.87 -9.93 15.63
CA LEU A 126 -6.20 -10.29 16.89
C LEU A 126 -5.66 -11.71 16.76
N GLY A 127 -4.50 -11.83 16.10
CA GLY A 127 -3.93 -13.14 15.77
C GLY A 127 -2.58 -13.04 15.08
N ALA A 128 -1.69 -12.18 15.55
CA ALA A 128 -0.28 -12.26 15.21
C ALA A 128 0.55 -11.92 16.45
N SER A 129 1.13 -12.97 17.01
CA SER A 129 2.11 -12.98 18.08
C SER A 129 3.28 -12.06 17.75
N HIS A 130 3.38 -10.91 18.43
CA HIS A 130 4.63 -10.18 18.55
C HIS A 130 5.54 -10.91 19.53
N SER A 131 6.28 -11.88 18.99
CA SER A 131 7.48 -12.40 19.65
C SER A 131 8.70 -11.57 19.23
N SER A 132 9.37 -11.05 20.27
CA SER A 132 10.80 -10.67 20.33
C SER A 132 11.33 -9.59 19.38
N LEU A 133 11.63 -8.41 19.96
CA LEU A 133 12.87 -7.70 19.67
C LEU A 133 13.57 -7.31 21.00
N PRO A 134 14.91 -7.37 21.05
CA PRO A 134 15.69 -7.37 22.29
C PRO A 134 16.04 -5.93 22.73
N THR A 135 15.82 -5.62 24.00
CA THR A 135 16.39 -4.42 24.64
C THR A 135 17.75 -4.71 25.27
N PRO A 136 18.78 -3.91 24.98
CA PRO A 136 20.06 -3.95 25.69
C PRO A 136 20.08 -2.93 26.86
N TYR A 137 20.88 -3.26 27.88
CA TYR A 137 21.27 -2.43 29.04
C TYR A 137 20.21 -2.20 30.14
N GLN A 138 20.12 -3.19 31.02
CA GLN A 138 19.83 -3.03 32.44
C GLN A 138 21.16 -2.88 33.17
N ASP A 139 21.34 -1.79 33.94
CA ASP A 139 22.11 -1.76 35.20
C ASP A 139 22.14 -0.33 35.74
N VAL A 140 21.38 -0.05 36.81
CA VAL A 140 21.88 0.48 38.09
C VAL A 140 20.85 0.12 39.16
N VAL A 141 21.27 -0.75 40.08
CA VAL A 141 20.63 -1.07 41.35
C VAL A 141 21.15 -0.10 42.43
N PRO A 142 20.33 0.26 43.44
CA PRO A 142 20.63 -0.16 44.81
C PRO A 142 19.37 -0.72 45.47
N ASP A 143 19.27 -2.03 45.72
CA ASP A 143 19.76 -2.77 46.89
C ASP A 143 19.17 -2.25 48.20
N GLU A 144 18.15 -2.93 48.71
CA GLU A 144 18.31 -3.68 49.95
C GLU A 144 17.53 -5.00 49.88
N SER A 145 18.28 -6.08 50.05
CA SER A 145 17.86 -7.47 50.08
C SER A 145 16.92 -7.83 51.25
N PHE A 146 15.76 -8.40 50.94
CA PHE A 146 15.14 -9.44 51.78
C PHE A 146 15.05 -10.72 50.95
N VAL A 147 15.93 -11.69 51.22
CA VAL A 147 15.85 -13.02 50.62
C VAL A 147 14.64 -13.73 51.21
N LEU A 148 13.58 -13.87 50.40
CA LEU A 148 12.36 -14.59 50.77
C LEU A 148 12.56 -16.11 50.67
N PRO A 149 11.83 -16.92 51.47
CA PRO A 149 11.80 -18.37 51.31
C PRO A 149 11.34 -18.76 49.89
N VAL A 150 11.85 -19.90 49.38
CA VAL A 150 11.52 -20.42 48.05
C VAL A 150 9.99 -20.52 47.87
N GLY A 151 9.45 -19.75 46.92
CA GLY A 151 8.02 -19.74 46.57
C GLY A 151 7.18 -18.58 47.11
N ILE A 152 7.76 -17.59 47.79
CA ILE A 152 7.09 -16.35 48.22
C ILE A 152 7.79 -15.17 47.55
N GLN A 153 7.05 -14.37 46.76
CA GLN A 153 7.67 -13.31 45.95
C GLN A 153 7.71 -11.93 46.63
N ARG A 154 6.81 -11.59 47.56
CA ARG A 154 6.83 -10.34 48.37
C ARG A 154 6.13 -10.53 49.71
N TYR A 155 6.66 -9.95 50.80
CA TYR A 155 5.85 -9.61 51.98
C TYR A 155 5.41 -8.15 51.81
N SER A 156 4.12 -7.95 51.58
CA SER A 156 3.46 -6.65 51.62
C SER A 156 3.22 -6.28 53.08
N THR A 157 3.74 -5.12 53.50
CA THR A 157 3.51 -4.55 54.84
C THR A 157 2.24 -3.72 54.90
N ASP A 158 1.69 -3.39 53.73
CA ASP A 158 0.36 -2.90 53.47
C ASP A 158 -0.65 -4.06 53.47
N SER A 159 -1.89 -3.80 53.84
CA SER A 159 -2.98 -4.78 53.86
C SER A 159 -3.47 -5.17 52.46
N ASP A 160 -2.59 -5.14 51.46
CA ASP A 160 -2.90 -5.16 50.03
C ASP A 160 -2.55 -6.47 49.34
N HIS A 161 -1.54 -7.20 49.84
CA HIS A 161 -1.21 -8.52 49.29
C HIS A 161 -1.35 -9.62 50.33
N LEU A 162 -2.12 -10.65 50.01
CA LEU A 162 -2.27 -11.83 50.84
C LEU A 162 -1.00 -12.70 50.67
N PRO A 163 -0.26 -13.03 51.74
CA PRO A 163 0.92 -13.88 51.64
C PRO A 163 0.49 -15.34 51.37
N LEU A 164 0.30 -15.67 50.08
CA LEU A 164 0.00 -17.00 49.58
C LEU A 164 1.12 -17.50 48.65
N PRO A 165 1.46 -18.81 48.69
CA PRO A 165 2.22 -19.44 47.63
C PRO A 165 1.49 -19.30 46.27
N GLN A 166 2.26 -19.13 45.19
CA GLN A 166 1.74 -18.90 43.83
C GLN A 166 0.62 -19.88 43.43
N GLY A 167 0.78 -21.17 43.71
CA GLY A 167 -0.24 -22.18 43.38
C GLY A 167 -1.58 -21.96 44.12
N MET A 168 -1.55 -21.57 45.40
CA MET A 168 -2.78 -21.29 46.14
C MET A 168 -3.45 -19.99 45.70
N ARG A 169 -2.66 -19.00 45.27
CA ARG A 169 -3.17 -17.77 44.68
C ARG A 169 -3.90 -18.08 43.37
N GLN A 170 -3.26 -18.84 42.49
CA GLN A 170 -3.87 -19.28 41.23
C GLN A 170 -5.17 -20.07 41.46
N ASP A 171 -5.23 -20.95 42.47
CA ASP A 171 -6.45 -21.69 42.80
C ASP A 171 -7.57 -20.78 43.33
N LEU A 172 -7.21 -19.77 44.14
CA LEU A 172 -8.16 -18.74 44.61
C LEU A 172 -8.71 -17.93 43.43
N ASP A 173 -7.85 -17.56 42.49
CA ASP A 173 -8.20 -16.76 41.32
C ASP A 173 -9.10 -17.55 40.37
N ARG A 174 -8.78 -18.82 40.12
CA ARG A 174 -9.66 -19.74 39.37
C ARG A 174 -11.04 -19.87 40.01
N HIS A 175 -11.11 -19.92 41.33
CA HIS A 175 -12.40 -20.04 42.03
C HIS A 175 -13.22 -18.75 41.93
N PHE A 176 -12.57 -17.59 42.08
CA PHE A 176 -13.23 -16.29 42.07
C PHE A 176 -13.70 -15.88 40.66
N PHE A 177 -12.80 -15.97 39.67
CA PHE A 177 -13.07 -15.57 38.28
C PHE A 177 -13.66 -16.69 37.40
N ARG A 178 -13.79 -17.92 37.93
CA ARG A 178 -14.37 -19.09 37.24
C ARG A 178 -13.73 -19.42 35.87
N VAL A 179 -12.41 -19.24 35.76
CA VAL A 179 -11.64 -19.42 34.50
C VAL A 179 -11.26 -20.89 34.29
N GLN A 180 -11.48 -21.42 33.07
CA GLN A 180 -11.23 -22.84 32.73
C GLN A 180 -9.84 -23.13 32.11
N SER A 181 -9.07 -22.14 31.65
CA SER A 181 -7.72 -22.36 31.11
C SER A 181 -6.71 -21.26 31.49
N LEU A 182 -5.44 -21.66 31.67
CA LEU A 182 -4.33 -20.82 32.13
C LEU A 182 -3.74 -19.87 31.06
N ASP A 183 -4.19 -19.97 29.80
CA ASP A 183 -3.60 -19.21 28.69
C ASP A 183 -4.37 -17.91 28.38
N ALA A 184 -5.45 -17.60 29.11
CA ALA A 184 -6.35 -16.47 28.80
C ALA A 184 -6.14 -15.22 29.67
N HIS A 185 -5.27 -15.28 30.69
CA HIS A 185 -4.92 -14.11 31.50
C HIS A 185 -3.41 -14.09 31.75
N PRO A 186 -2.62 -13.30 30.98
CA PRO A 186 -1.34 -12.86 31.51
C PRO A 186 -1.63 -12.12 32.82
N GLU A 187 -0.74 -12.31 33.78
CA GLU A 187 -0.87 -11.86 35.17
C GLU A 187 -1.54 -10.48 35.25
N LEU A 188 -2.64 -10.38 36.01
CA LEU A 188 -3.44 -9.16 36.26
C LEU A 188 -2.61 -7.96 36.81
N GLU A 189 -1.30 -8.09 36.93
CA GLU A 189 -0.35 -7.04 37.33
C GLU A 189 0.15 -6.17 36.15
N ASP A 190 -0.04 -6.62 34.89
CA ASP A 190 0.51 -5.98 33.67
C ASP A 190 -0.51 -5.18 32.83
N PHE A 191 -1.77 -5.01 33.27
CA PHE A 191 -2.74 -4.16 32.57
C PHE A 191 -2.43 -2.66 32.62
N ARG A 192 -1.39 -2.23 33.34
CA ARG A 192 -0.97 -0.82 33.40
C ARG A 192 -0.48 -0.30 32.05
N ASP A 193 0.03 -1.18 31.19
CA ASP A 193 0.62 -0.81 29.89
C ASP A 193 -0.33 -1.10 28.70
N TRP A 194 -1.53 -1.60 28.95
CA TRP A 194 -2.48 -2.03 27.92
C TRP A 194 -3.54 -0.95 27.63
N PRO A 195 -3.97 -0.74 26.36
CA PRO A 195 -5.02 0.24 26.05
C PRO A 195 -6.31 -0.04 26.82
N LEU A 196 -6.81 0.98 27.53
CA LEU A 196 -7.98 0.90 28.42
C LEU A 196 -9.20 0.22 27.78
N GLN A 197 -9.44 0.46 26.49
CA GLN A 197 -10.56 -0.13 25.74
C GLN A 197 -10.42 -1.66 25.58
N GLU A 198 -9.22 -2.16 25.37
CA GLU A 198 -8.95 -3.59 25.21
C GLU A 198 -9.03 -4.31 26.56
N VAL A 199 -8.60 -3.65 27.64
CA VAL A 199 -8.78 -4.15 29.02
C VAL A 199 -10.26 -4.25 29.37
N ILE A 200 -11.05 -3.22 29.03
CA ILE A 200 -12.52 -3.23 29.21
C ILE A 200 -13.14 -4.37 28.40
N THR A 201 -12.76 -4.53 27.13
CA THR A 201 -13.32 -5.56 26.24
C THR A 201 -12.93 -6.97 26.67
N GLY A 202 -11.74 -7.18 27.24
CA GLY A 202 -11.28 -8.47 27.75
C GLY A 202 -11.90 -8.87 29.10
N LEU A 203 -12.19 -7.91 29.99
CA LEU A 203 -12.75 -8.18 31.32
C LEU A 203 -14.27 -8.35 31.33
N VAL A 204 -15.00 -7.63 30.47
CA VAL A 204 -16.48 -7.68 30.41
C VAL A 204 -17.02 -9.11 30.18
N PRO A 205 -16.47 -9.94 29.28
CA PRO A 205 -16.90 -11.33 29.08
C PRO A 205 -16.73 -12.21 30.31
N SER A 206 -15.66 -12.01 31.09
CA SER A 206 -15.37 -12.79 32.30
C SER A 206 -16.43 -12.62 33.40
N PHE A 207 -17.16 -11.51 33.37
CA PHE A 207 -18.24 -11.21 34.33
C PHE A 207 -19.65 -11.28 33.71
N ARG A 208 -19.78 -11.82 32.49
CA ARG A 208 -21.05 -11.84 31.74
C ARG A 208 -22.19 -12.55 32.48
N PHE A 209 -21.91 -13.63 33.20
CA PHE A 209 -22.92 -14.37 33.98
C PHE A 209 -23.40 -13.63 35.25
N GLU A 210 -22.72 -12.54 35.62
CA GLU A 210 -23.05 -11.72 36.79
C GLU A 210 -23.87 -10.49 36.39
N ALA A 211 -23.95 -10.21 35.08
CA ALA A 211 -24.80 -9.17 34.52
C ALA A 211 -26.30 -9.53 34.62
N ASP A 212 -26.66 -10.81 34.63
CA ASP A 212 -28.06 -11.29 34.69
C ASP A 212 -28.82 -10.88 35.97
N GLY A 213 -28.09 -10.46 37.02
CA GLY A 213 -28.66 -9.98 38.28
C GLY A 213 -28.88 -8.47 38.36
N LEU A 214 -28.57 -7.71 37.31
CA LEU A 214 -28.74 -6.26 37.25
C LEU A 214 -30.13 -5.89 36.72
N ASP A 215 -30.63 -4.72 37.14
CA ASP A 215 -31.94 -4.20 36.75
C ASP A 215 -31.89 -3.30 35.50
N TRP A 216 -30.77 -3.35 34.76
CA TRP A 216 -30.55 -2.61 33.52
C TRP A 216 -29.85 -3.49 32.48
N ASP A 217 -30.07 -3.18 31.21
CA ASP A 217 -29.58 -4.00 30.10
C ASP A 217 -28.11 -3.71 29.79
N VAL A 218 -27.23 -4.59 30.28
CA VAL A 218 -25.79 -4.53 30.00
C VAL A 218 -25.50 -4.74 28.50
N ALA A 219 -26.29 -5.57 27.82
CA ALA A 219 -26.12 -5.81 26.39
C ALA A 219 -26.48 -4.56 25.57
N ALA A 220 -27.43 -3.75 26.02
CA ALA A 220 -27.73 -2.46 25.41
C ALA A 220 -26.52 -1.50 25.48
N VAL A 221 -25.86 -1.37 26.64
CA VAL A 221 -24.66 -0.51 26.78
C VAL A 221 -23.49 -1.02 25.93
N LEU A 222 -23.28 -2.35 25.91
CA LEU A 222 -22.22 -2.96 25.10
C LEU A 222 -22.47 -2.85 23.59
N SER A 223 -23.73 -2.92 23.17
CA SER A 223 -24.14 -2.64 21.78
C SER A 223 -24.27 -1.14 21.48
N LYS A 224 -23.92 -0.27 22.44
CA LYS A 224 -23.98 1.19 22.32
C LYS A 224 -25.39 1.70 21.99
N SER A 225 -26.41 1.04 22.53
CA SER A 225 -27.80 1.48 22.46
C SER A 225 -28.18 2.25 23.71
N ARG A 226 -28.76 3.43 23.52
CA ARG A 226 -29.31 4.28 24.60
C ARG A 226 -30.80 4.03 24.86
N GLU A 227 -31.42 3.13 24.10
CA GLU A 227 -32.84 2.78 24.23
C GLU A 227 -33.13 2.06 25.55
N GLY A 228 -34.26 2.36 26.19
CA GLY A 228 -34.69 1.71 27.44
C GLY A 228 -34.17 2.34 28.73
N PHE A 229 -33.33 3.38 28.65
CA PHE A 229 -32.84 4.13 29.79
C PHE A 229 -33.57 5.48 29.96
N GLY A 230 -33.52 6.06 31.17
CA GLY A 230 -34.11 7.35 31.55
C GLY A 230 -33.49 8.57 30.84
N PRO A 231 -33.98 9.80 31.09
CA PRO A 231 -33.47 11.02 30.44
C PRO A 231 -31.98 11.23 30.71
N LYS A 232 -31.25 11.84 29.76
CA LYS A 232 -29.80 12.05 29.86
C LYS A 232 -29.41 12.81 31.13
N GLY A 233 -28.40 12.31 31.81
CA GLY A 233 -27.81 12.97 32.97
C GLY A 233 -26.91 14.15 32.57
N PRO A 234 -26.39 14.86 33.58
CA PRO A 234 -25.54 16.03 33.39
C PRO A 234 -24.21 15.69 32.72
N LEU A 235 -23.56 14.57 33.06
CA LEU A 235 -22.25 14.23 32.47
C LEU A 235 -22.39 13.82 31.01
N GLU A 236 -23.43 13.06 30.66
CA GLU A 236 -23.76 12.69 29.28
C GLU A 236 -24.05 13.95 28.46
N THR A 237 -24.89 14.86 28.97
CA THR A 237 -25.25 16.11 28.28
C THR A 237 -24.04 17.04 28.08
N MET A 238 -23.21 17.23 29.10
CA MET A 238 -22.00 18.05 29.00
C MET A 238 -20.99 17.45 28.02
N SER A 239 -20.85 16.11 27.99
CA SER A 239 -19.98 15.42 27.05
C SER A 239 -20.44 15.60 25.59
N GLU A 240 -21.75 15.51 25.33
CA GLU A 240 -22.29 15.78 24.00
C GLU A 240 -22.10 17.24 23.57
N GLN A 241 -22.30 18.18 24.49
CA GLN A 241 -22.06 19.60 24.22
C GLN A 241 -20.59 19.90 23.94
N LEU A 242 -19.66 19.26 24.65
CA LEU A 242 -18.22 19.42 24.39
C LEU A 242 -17.87 19.04 22.94
N ILE A 243 -18.36 17.89 22.45
CA ILE A 243 -18.07 17.42 21.08
C ILE A 243 -18.73 18.34 20.04
N ARG A 244 -19.96 18.79 20.27
CA ARG A 244 -20.67 19.72 19.37
C ARG A 244 -20.03 21.11 19.32
N GLU A 245 -19.66 21.67 20.47
CA GLU A 245 -19.01 22.99 20.50
C GLU A 245 -17.61 22.96 19.88
N ALA A 246 -16.92 21.81 19.97
CA ALA A 246 -15.66 21.59 19.28
C ALA A 246 -15.83 21.52 17.75
N SER A 247 -16.91 20.95 17.23
CA SER A 247 -17.20 20.95 15.79
C SER A 247 -17.57 22.33 15.25
N LEU A 248 -18.15 23.20 16.08
CA LEU A 248 -18.51 24.58 15.75
C LEU A 248 -17.35 25.57 15.88
N GLY A 249 -16.25 25.20 16.54
CA GLY A 249 -15.09 26.08 16.75
C GLY A 249 -15.25 27.01 17.96
N ASN A 250 -16.16 26.73 18.89
CA ASN A 250 -16.43 27.59 20.04
C ASN A 250 -15.43 27.35 21.19
N ALA A 251 -14.19 27.81 21.03
CA ALA A 251 -13.10 27.59 22.01
C ALA A 251 -13.46 28.02 23.45
N ARG A 252 -14.25 29.09 23.63
CA ARG A 252 -14.69 29.55 24.96
C ARG A 252 -15.63 28.57 25.65
N SER A 253 -16.55 27.95 24.92
CA SER A 253 -17.46 26.93 25.45
C SER A 253 -16.67 25.68 25.81
N VAL A 254 -15.81 25.21 24.90
CA VAL A 254 -14.93 24.05 25.12
C VAL A 254 -14.05 24.25 26.36
N TRP A 255 -13.46 25.44 26.53
CA TRP A 255 -12.64 25.77 27.71
C TRP A 255 -13.44 25.65 29.00
N ARG A 256 -14.69 26.13 29.03
CA ARG A 256 -15.55 26.06 30.21
C ARG A 256 -15.84 24.62 30.62
N PHE A 257 -16.25 23.78 29.68
CA PHE A 257 -16.55 22.38 29.97
C PHE A 257 -15.34 21.59 30.51
N LEU A 258 -14.13 21.92 30.06
CA LEU A 258 -12.90 21.27 30.52
C LEU A 258 -12.34 21.84 31.84
N CYS A 259 -12.63 23.10 32.17
CA CYS A 259 -12.14 23.71 33.42
C CYS A 259 -12.84 23.16 34.67
N ASP A 260 -14.10 22.76 34.53
CA ASP A 260 -14.87 22.20 35.65
C ASP A 260 -14.37 20.81 36.07
N GLY A 261 -13.50 20.16 35.26
CA GLY A 261 -12.89 18.86 35.55
C GLY A 261 -13.86 17.66 35.48
N ASN A 262 -15.14 17.91 35.24
CA ASN A 262 -16.18 16.88 35.23
C ASN A 262 -16.15 16.02 33.95
N VAL A 263 -15.85 16.62 32.80
CA VAL A 263 -15.80 15.95 31.50
C VAL A 263 -14.36 15.66 31.11
N HIS A 264 -14.10 14.41 30.73
CA HIS A 264 -12.78 14.01 30.26
C HIS A 264 -12.55 14.47 28.81
N PRO A 265 -11.38 15.04 28.45
CA PRO A 265 -11.12 15.58 27.11
C PRO A 265 -11.19 14.50 26.00
N ASN A 266 -10.92 13.25 26.37
CA ASN A 266 -10.99 12.09 25.46
C ASN A 266 -12.37 11.42 25.40
N VAL A 267 -13.44 12.06 25.89
CA VAL A 267 -14.78 11.49 25.74
C VAL A 267 -15.12 11.32 24.25
N GLY A 268 -15.60 10.13 23.90
CA GLY A 268 -16.05 9.80 22.55
C GLY A 268 -17.54 9.51 22.51
N ASP A 269 -18.17 9.73 21.36
CA ASP A 269 -19.54 9.27 21.12
C ASP A 269 -19.61 7.73 20.95
N ALA A 270 -20.77 7.19 20.56
CA ALA A 270 -20.93 5.75 20.30
C ALA A 270 -19.90 5.21 19.28
N LEU A 271 -19.51 6.00 18.28
CA LEU A 271 -18.50 5.63 17.27
C LEU A 271 -17.06 5.97 17.72
N GLY A 272 -16.88 6.51 18.93
CA GLY A 272 -15.58 6.91 19.45
C GLY A 272 -15.06 8.21 18.83
N HIS A 273 -15.91 9.01 18.17
CA HIS A 273 -15.54 10.35 17.71
C HIS A 273 -15.36 11.27 18.91
N THR A 274 -14.12 11.74 19.08
CA THR A 274 -13.75 12.64 20.17
C THR A 274 -13.94 14.10 19.76
N ALA A 275 -13.95 15.00 20.74
CA ALA A 275 -13.94 16.45 20.50
C ALA A 275 -12.73 16.89 19.64
N LEU A 276 -11.58 16.22 19.78
CA LEU A 276 -10.39 16.49 18.98
C LEU A 276 -10.61 16.13 17.51
N MET A 277 -11.21 14.96 17.22
CA MET A 277 -11.55 14.58 15.85
C MET A 277 -12.55 15.55 15.22
N ALA A 278 -13.56 15.97 15.96
CA ALA A 278 -14.55 16.94 15.49
C ALA A 278 -13.92 18.29 15.12
N ALA A 279 -12.98 18.78 15.93
CA ALA A 279 -12.23 20.01 15.65
C ALA A 279 -11.28 19.85 14.44
N VAL A 280 -10.64 18.69 14.28
CA VAL A 280 -9.75 18.37 13.15
C VAL A 280 -10.50 18.32 11.82
N VAL A 281 -11.65 17.64 11.77
CA VAL A 281 -12.49 17.53 10.56
C VAL A 281 -12.91 18.91 10.05
N ASN A 282 -13.25 19.82 10.96
CA ASN A 282 -13.72 21.17 10.66
C ASN A 282 -12.62 22.23 10.64
N CYS A 283 -11.35 21.83 10.83
CA CYS A 283 -10.17 22.69 10.75
C CYS A 283 -10.06 23.81 11.82
N HIS A 284 -10.62 23.60 13.02
CA HIS A 284 -10.61 24.58 14.12
C HIS A 284 -9.31 24.52 14.93
N SER A 285 -8.29 25.25 14.46
CA SER A 285 -6.93 25.18 15.01
C SER A 285 -6.82 25.62 16.48
N ASP A 286 -7.57 26.64 16.88
CA ASP A 286 -7.65 27.16 18.25
C ASP A 286 -8.22 26.14 19.23
N VAL A 287 -9.30 25.45 18.83
CA VAL A 287 -9.90 24.36 19.61
C VAL A 287 -8.95 23.16 19.70
N ILE A 288 -8.25 22.82 18.62
CA ILE A 288 -7.24 21.73 18.62
C ILE A 288 -6.14 22.03 19.63
N HIS A 289 -5.57 23.25 19.61
CA HIS A 289 -4.57 23.68 20.58
C HIS A 289 -5.10 23.55 22.02
N LEU A 290 -6.29 24.08 22.28
CA LEU A 290 -6.91 24.03 23.60
C LEU A 290 -7.13 22.59 24.10
N LEU A 291 -7.64 21.69 23.25
CA LEU A 291 -7.89 20.30 23.63
C LEU A 291 -6.59 19.57 23.96
N LEU A 292 -5.55 19.74 23.14
CA LEU A 292 -4.25 19.12 23.36
C LEU A 292 -3.56 19.69 24.61
N ASP A 293 -3.68 21.00 24.87
CA ASP A 293 -3.16 21.63 26.10
C ASP A 293 -3.89 21.13 27.37
N ARG A 294 -5.12 20.61 27.21
CA ARG A 294 -5.92 19.99 28.29
C ARG A 294 -5.77 18.48 28.39
N GLY A 295 -4.80 17.89 27.70
CA GLY A 295 -4.49 16.47 27.81
C GLY A 295 -5.39 15.57 26.95
N ALA A 296 -5.98 16.11 25.87
CA ALA A 296 -6.56 15.25 24.85
C ALA A 296 -5.46 14.36 24.24
N ASP A 297 -5.75 13.07 24.12
CA ASP A 297 -4.90 12.07 23.50
C ASP A 297 -4.95 12.23 21.98
N VAL A 298 -3.81 12.63 21.43
CA VAL A 298 -3.63 12.87 20.00
C VAL A 298 -3.73 11.60 19.16
N ASN A 299 -3.55 10.42 19.77
CA ASN A 299 -3.52 9.11 19.11
C ASN A 299 -4.75 8.26 19.39
N LYS A 300 -5.75 8.75 20.14
CA LYS A 300 -6.96 7.98 20.45
C LYS A 300 -7.71 7.60 19.16
N PRO A 301 -7.89 6.31 18.85
CA PRO A 301 -8.62 5.89 17.67
C PRO A 301 -10.15 5.90 17.89
N ASN A 302 -10.90 6.06 16.80
CA ASN A 302 -12.35 5.85 16.79
C ASN A 302 -12.68 4.34 16.64
N SER A 303 -13.96 3.99 16.52
CA SER A 303 -14.37 2.59 16.34
C SER A 303 -13.91 1.96 15.02
N GLU A 304 -13.54 2.77 14.03
CA GLU A 304 -12.96 2.33 12.75
C GLU A 304 -11.44 2.20 12.81
N GLY A 305 -10.81 2.47 13.97
CA GLY A 305 -9.36 2.44 14.14
C GLY A 305 -8.64 3.70 13.67
N MET A 306 -9.36 4.74 13.27
CA MET A 306 -8.77 5.97 12.74
C MET A 306 -8.39 6.96 13.83
N THR A 307 -7.17 7.47 13.76
CA THR A 307 -6.66 8.55 14.61
C THR A 307 -6.97 9.93 14.01
N PRO A 308 -6.92 11.02 14.81
CA PRO A 308 -7.07 12.37 14.30
C PRO A 308 -6.13 12.70 13.13
N LEU A 309 -4.88 12.21 13.18
CA LEU A 309 -3.90 12.38 12.10
C LEU A 309 -4.33 11.66 10.81
N ALA A 310 -4.82 10.44 10.91
CA ALA A 310 -5.30 9.67 9.76
C ALA A 310 -6.52 10.33 9.11
N ILE A 311 -7.51 10.76 9.90
CA ILE A 311 -8.69 11.48 9.42
C ILE A 311 -8.28 12.75 8.65
N CYS A 312 -7.39 13.56 9.25
CA CYS A 312 -6.91 14.79 8.60
C CYS A 312 -6.17 14.49 7.28
N SER A 313 -5.41 13.40 7.24
CA SER A 313 -4.64 12.99 6.06
C SER A 313 -5.53 12.49 4.92
N VAL A 314 -6.56 11.69 5.23
CA VAL A 314 -7.57 11.27 4.24
C VAL A 314 -8.30 12.49 3.66
N LEU A 315 -8.69 13.44 4.52
CA LEU A 315 -9.32 14.69 4.07
C LEU A 315 -8.37 15.59 3.28
N HIS A 316 -7.07 15.57 3.58
CA HIS A 316 -6.08 16.39 2.87
C HIS A 316 -5.78 15.82 1.47
N TYR A 317 -5.70 14.50 1.34
CA TYR A 317 -5.47 13.77 0.09
C TYR A 317 -6.75 13.05 -0.38
N PRO A 318 -7.81 13.74 -0.86
CA PRO A 318 -8.98 13.03 -1.39
C PRO A 318 -8.60 12.22 -2.64
N PHE A 319 -9.08 10.98 -2.73
CA PHE A 319 -8.95 10.16 -3.94
C PHE A 319 -10.04 10.60 -4.93
N HIS A 320 -9.70 10.90 -6.18
CA HIS A 320 -10.69 11.11 -7.23
C HIS A 320 -10.79 9.83 -8.06
N PRO A 321 -11.91 9.09 -8.03
CA PRO A 321 -12.15 8.03 -9.00
C PRO A 321 -12.36 8.67 -10.38
N GLU A 322 -11.52 8.29 -11.36
CA GLU A 322 -11.75 8.65 -12.76
C GLU A 322 -13.13 8.12 -13.22
N GLU A 323 -13.87 8.96 -13.95
CA GLU A 323 -15.18 8.66 -14.50
C GLU A 323 -15.08 7.51 -15.53
N VAL A 324 -15.60 6.33 -15.17
CA VAL A 324 -15.83 5.23 -16.11
C VAL A 324 -16.93 5.65 -17.09
N SER A 325 -16.57 5.92 -18.35
CA SER A 325 -17.55 6.11 -19.42
C SER A 325 -18.26 4.80 -19.76
N PRO A 326 -19.57 4.78 -20.08
CA PRO A 326 -20.33 3.56 -20.40
C PRO A 326 -20.03 2.90 -21.76
N ASP A 327 -18.96 3.30 -22.46
CA ASP A 327 -18.74 2.93 -23.86
C ASP A 327 -17.76 1.75 -24.07
N GLU A 328 -17.29 1.09 -23.00
CA GLU A 328 -16.48 -0.14 -23.11
C GLU A 328 -17.26 -1.45 -22.91
N VAL A 329 -18.59 -1.41 -23.12
CA VAL A 329 -19.39 -2.62 -23.32
C VAL A 329 -19.90 -2.65 -24.76
N LEU A 330 -19.00 -2.80 -25.75
CA LEU A 330 -19.39 -3.23 -27.12
C LEU A 330 -18.23 -3.51 -28.09
N ILE A 331 -17.19 -4.27 -27.71
CA ILE A 331 -16.34 -4.95 -28.72
C ILE A 331 -15.90 -6.33 -28.22
N HIS A 332 -16.84 -7.28 -28.14
CA HIS A 332 -16.60 -8.72 -28.30
C HIS A 332 -17.91 -9.45 -28.56
N SER A 333 -18.42 -9.37 -29.79
CA SER A 333 -19.22 -10.45 -30.37
C SER A 333 -19.25 -10.34 -31.88
N GLU A 334 -18.13 -10.65 -32.53
CA GLU A 334 -18.17 -11.16 -33.90
C GLU A 334 -17.50 -12.54 -33.91
N GLU A 335 -18.28 -13.57 -33.61
CA GLU A 335 -18.05 -14.88 -34.20
C GLU A 335 -18.98 -15.02 -35.42
N ASN A 336 -18.35 -15.41 -36.52
CA ASN A 336 -18.94 -15.79 -37.80
C ASN A 336 -20.13 -16.74 -37.63
N GLU A 337 -21.20 -16.48 -38.38
CA GLU A 337 -21.86 -17.53 -39.14
C GLU A 337 -22.39 -16.99 -40.47
N SER A 338 -21.79 -17.49 -41.56
CA SER A 338 -22.25 -17.34 -42.93
C SER A 338 -23.47 -18.22 -43.17
N ALA A 339 -24.56 -17.67 -43.73
CA ALA A 339 -25.36 -18.30 -44.79
C ALA A 339 -26.57 -17.44 -45.21
N ASP A 340 -26.74 -17.35 -46.52
CA ASP A 340 -28.01 -17.28 -47.26
C ASP A 340 -28.91 -16.03 -47.21
N GLN A 341 -28.74 -15.24 -48.27
CA GLN A 341 -29.74 -14.99 -49.32
C GLN A 341 -31.14 -14.46 -48.95
N LYS A 342 -31.36 -13.25 -49.50
CA LYS A 342 -32.46 -12.87 -50.40
C LYS A 342 -33.81 -12.39 -49.84
N ASP A 343 -34.11 -11.18 -50.32
CA ASP A 343 -35.38 -10.75 -50.91
C ASP A 343 -36.58 -10.51 -49.99
N ALA A 344 -36.99 -9.23 -49.94
CA ALA A 344 -38.24 -8.72 -50.56
C ALA A 344 -39.13 -7.86 -49.66
N ALA A 345 -39.55 -6.72 -50.24
CA ALA A 345 -40.82 -6.01 -50.13
C ALA A 345 -41.23 -5.50 -48.74
N GLY A 346 -41.68 -4.26 -48.56
CA GLY A 346 -42.58 -3.47 -49.39
C GLY A 346 -43.71 -3.00 -48.46
N GLU A 347 -43.71 -1.71 -48.15
CA GLU A 347 -44.84 -0.78 -48.39
C GLU A 347 -45.90 -0.69 -47.28
N ASP A 348 -46.38 0.55 -47.12
CA ASP A 348 -47.75 0.94 -46.74
C ASP A 348 -48.18 0.83 -45.25
N ILE A 349 -48.96 1.75 -44.65
CA ILE A 349 -49.60 3.02 -45.04
C ILE A 349 -50.30 3.63 -43.80
N GLN A 350 -50.67 4.93 -43.90
CA GLN A 350 -51.74 5.68 -43.21
C GLN A 350 -51.65 6.14 -41.73
N HIS A 351 -51.35 7.45 -41.58
CA HIS A 351 -52.30 8.56 -41.33
C HIS A 351 -53.45 8.41 -40.30
N GLN A 352 -53.51 9.42 -39.41
CA GLN A 352 -54.65 10.17 -38.84
C GLN A 352 -54.70 10.16 -37.30
N ILE A 353 -54.71 11.32 -36.64
CA ILE A 353 -55.88 12.15 -36.31
C ILE A 353 -55.39 13.41 -35.56
N SER A 354 -55.89 14.55 -36.00
CA SER A 354 -55.78 15.90 -35.45
C SER A 354 -56.61 16.10 -34.17
N GLN A 355 -56.31 17.10 -33.34
CA GLN A 355 -57.12 18.34 -33.17
C GLN A 355 -56.88 19.09 -31.85
N ASP A 356 -56.96 20.43 -31.99
CA ASP A 356 -57.56 21.44 -31.09
C ASP A 356 -56.67 22.14 -30.03
N THR A 357 -56.22 23.39 -30.30
CA THR A 357 -56.84 24.75 -30.08
C THR A 357 -56.59 25.27 -28.65
N GLU A 358 -56.40 26.54 -28.30
CA GLU A 358 -56.26 27.87 -28.92
C GLU A 358 -55.84 28.87 -27.80
N ALA A 359 -55.25 30.00 -28.22
CA ALA A 359 -55.26 31.34 -27.58
C ALA A 359 -54.57 31.57 -26.21
N GLY A 360 -53.84 32.65 -25.95
CA GLY A 360 -53.51 33.86 -26.71
C GLY A 360 -53.27 35.08 -25.79
N ARG A 361 -52.48 36.06 -26.27
CA ARG A 361 -52.32 37.48 -25.83
C ARG A 361 -51.48 37.74 -24.58
N ASP A 362 -50.72 38.82 -24.44
CA ASP A 362 -50.28 39.94 -25.30
C ASP A 362 -49.22 40.74 -24.50
N GLU A 363 -48.59 41.70 -25.18
CA GLU A 363 -48.07 42.99 -24.68
C GLU A 363 -46.57 43.21 -24.39
N SER A 364 -46.04 44.13 -25.19
CA SER A 364 -44.77 44.85 -25.14
C SER A 364 -44.85 46.10 -24.26
N THR A 365 -43.72 46.61 -23.74
CA THR A 365 -43.34 48.05 -23.87
C THR A 365 -41.92 48.37 -23.34
N ARG A 366 -41.21 49.22 -24.10
CA ARG A 366 -40.06 50.07 -23.71
C ARG A 366 -40.45 51.00 -22.54
N VAL A 367 -39.51 51.51 -21.73
CA VAL A 367 -38.84 52.85 -21.84
C VAL A 367 -37.73 53.04 -20.76
N ASP A 368 -36.57 53.54 -21.21
CA ASP A 368 -35.66 54.59 -20.68
C ASP A 368 -35.44 54.86 -19.16
N SER A 369 -34.14 54.82 -18.80
CA SER A 369 -33.30 55.97 -18.33
C SER A 369 -33.01 56.27 -16.84
N LEU A 370 -31.73 56.66 -16.65
CA LEU A 370 -31.13 57.69 -15.76
C LEU A 370 -30.73 57.37 -14.30
N LEU A 371 -29.39 57.41 -14.10
CA LEU A 371 -28.60 58.15 -13.10
C LEU A 371 -29.31 58.69 -11.85
N GLU A 372 -28.78 58.41 -10.65
CA GLU A 372 -28.10 59.39 -9.79
C GLU A 372 -27.60 58.82 -8.45
N THR A 373 -26.53 59.45 -7.97
CA THR A 373 -25.72 59.34 -6.76
C THR A 373 -26.47 59.55 -5.42
N GLN A 374 -25.95 59.05 -4.30
CA GLN A 374 -25.43 59.90 -3.19
C GLN A 374 -25.00 59.12 -1.92
N ASP A 375 -23.87 59.58 -1.37
CA ASP A 375 -23.28 59.31 -0.06
C ASP A 375 -24.18 59.70 1.12
N ILE A 376 -24.08 58.97 2.25
CA ILE A 376 -24.21 59.56 3.60
C ILE A 376 -23.27 58.84 4.59
N ASN A 377 -22.33 59.61 5.15
CA ASN A 377 -21.52 59.36 6.35
C ASN A 377 -22.34 59.53 7.63
N LEU A 378 -22.05 58.75 8.68
CA LEU A 378 -22.36 59.12 10.07
C LEU A 378 -21.33 58.55 11.06
N GLU A 379 -20.74 59.45 11.84
CA GLU A 379 -19.67 59.26 12.82
C GLU A 379 -20.16 59.02 14.27
N SER A 380 -19.27 58.41 15.07
CA SER A 380 -19.00 58.63 16.52
C SER A 380 -19.95 57.96 17.55
N THR A 381 -19.51 57.35 18.67
CA THR A 381 -18.52 57.76 19.70
C THR A 381 -18.17 56.58 20.66
N SER A 382 -16.89 56.51 21.11
CA SER A 382 -16.32 56.21 22.46
C SER A 382 -16.93 55.08 23.36
N ASP A 383 -16.22 54.19 24.06
CA ASP A 383 -15.01 54.39 24.87
C ASP A 383 -14.53 53.06 25.56
N VAL A 384 -13.20 52.98 25.81
CA VAL A 384 -12.49 52.29 26.93
C VAL A 384 -12.08 50.80 26.80
N GLU A 385 -10.77 50.61 26.62
CA GLU A 385 -9.98 49.38 26.87
C GLU A 385 -9.65 49.17 28.37
N PRO A 386 -9.04 48.01 28.73
CA PRO A 386 -7.61 48.08 29.03
C PRO A 386 -6.75 46.92 28.49
N GLU A 387 -5.54 47.27 28.07
CA GLU A 387 -4.42 46.43 27.59
C GLU A 387 -3.74 45.54 28.65
N SER A 388 -3.10 44.44 28.21
CA SER A 388 -1.66 44.06 28.42
C SER A 388 -1.36 42.57 28.06
N PRO A 389 -0.10 42.11 27.82
CA PRO A 389 0.96 42.64 26.95
C PRO A 389 1.92 41.54 26.40
N TRP A 390 1.75 40.95 25.21
CA TRP A 390 2.84 40.15 24.59
C TRP A 390 2.68 40.08 23.07
N CYS A 391 3.14 41.09 22.34
CA CYS A 391 3.52 41.00 20.92
C CYS A 391 4.30 42.26 20.58
N ASP A 392 5.63 42.17 20.62
CA ASP A 392 6.54 42.99 19.81
C ASP A 392 7.94 42.40 19.98
N GLU A 393 8.29 41.51 19.05
CA GLU A 393 9.61 41.39 18.42
C GLU A 393 9.56 40.18 17.47
N TYR A 394 10.15 40.34 16.28
CA TYR A 394 10.20 39.40 15.15
C TYR A 394 9.11 39.50 14.08
N SER A 395 9.01 40.67 13.46
CA SER A 395 8.59 40.78 12.04
C SER A 395 9.44 41.84 11.33
N GLU A 396 10.70 41.51 11.04
CA GLU A 396 11.52 42.26 10.07
C GLU A 396 12.67 41.36 9.58
N SER A 397 12.39 40.45 8.64
CA SER A 397 13.40 39.88 7.72
C SER A 397 12.81 38.93 6.66
N LEU A 398 11.65 39.25 6.05
CA LEU A 398 11.12 38.50 4.90
C LEU A 398 10.55 39.42 3.81
N GLU A 399 11.18 40.56 3.57
CA GLU A 399 10.97 41.35 2.34
C GLU A 399 12.32 41.54 1.66
N ASN A 400 12.70 40.58 0.82
CA ASN A 400 13.49 40.73 -0.41
C ASN A 400 13.93 39.34 -0.91
N ILE A 401 13.02 38.63 -1.56
CA ILE A 401 13.39 37.67 -2.60
C ILE A 401 12.50 37.99 -3.80
N SER A 402 13.11 38.61 -4.80
CA SER A 402 12.56 38.79 -6.14
C SER A 402 12.19 37.43 -6.72
N ILE A 403 10.89 37.18 -6.88
CA ILE A 403 10.36 36.06 -7.63
C ILE A 403 10.60 36.38 -9.10
N GLU A 404 11.61 35.74 -9.69
CA GLU A 404 11.69 35.59 -11.14
C GLU A 404 10.66 34.56 -11.56
N ASP A 405 9.74 34.97 -12.46
CA ASP A 405 8.81 34.12 -13.17
C ASP A 405 9.49 32.87 -13.74
N LYS A 406 9.09 31.68 -13.27
CA LYS A 406 9.28 30.42 -13.98
C LYS A 406 7.97 29.62 -13.97
N SER A 407 7.32 29.70 -15.13
CA SER A 407 6.34 28.80 -15.77
C SER A 407 5.65 27.71 -14.93
N GLU A 408 4.32 27.83 -14.87
CA GLU A 408 3.32 26.84 -14.46
C GLU A 408 3.24 25.60 -15.38
N GLU A 409 4.32 24.82 -15.54
CA GLU A 409 4.27 23.54 -16.28
C GLU A 409 4.58 22.28 -15.44
N ASP A 410 4.98 22.42 -14.17
CA ASP A 410 5.51 21.28 -13.40
C ASP A 410 4.51 20.54 -12.49
N LEU A 411 3.19 20.76 -12.61
CA LEU A 411 2.18 20.12 -11.76
C LEU A 411 1.28 19.08 -12.44
N ASN A 412 1.42 18.86 -13.75
CA ASN A 412 0.61 17.89 -14.50
C ASN A 412 1.48 16.91 -15.28
N GLN A 413 2.24 16.07 -14.58
CA GLN A 413 2.82 14.87 -15.21
C GLN A 413 3.08 13.81 -14.14
N THR A 414 2.02 13.13 -13.72
CA THR A 414 2.15 11.89 -12.95
C THR A 414 0.94 11.02 -13.19
N LEU A 415 1.05 10.01 -14.07
CA LEU A 415 0.34 8.72 -14.07
C LEU A 415 0.40 8.10 -15.48
N VAL A 416 1.48 7.37 -15.81
CA VAL A 416 1.38 6.20 -16.71
C VAL A 416 2.47 5.19 -16.33
N SER A 417 2.08 4.14 -15.60
CA SER A 417 2.28 2.74 -16.02
C SER A 417 1.59 1.76 -15.03
N PHE A 418 0.28 1.88 -14.92
CA PHE A 418 -0.65 0.74 -14.92
C PHE A 418 -1.72 1.08 -15.98
N HIS A 419 -2.24 0.07 -16.67
CA HIS A 419 -2.95 0.24 -17.94
C HIS A 419 -4.33 0.92 -17.74
N ILE A 420 -4.41 2.22 -18.04
CA ILE A 420 -5.62 2.95 -18.45
C ILE A 420 -5.21 3.72 -19.71
N GLN A 421 -5.92 3.54 -20.82
CA GLN A 421 -5.66 4.31 -22.03
C GLN A 421 -6.26 5.72 -21.88
N VAL A 422 -5.40 6.74 -21.81
CA VAL A 422 -5.77 8.12 -22.08
C VAL A 422 -5.02 8.55 -23.33
N THR A 423 -5.73 8.70 -24.45
CA THR A 423 -5.16 9.21 -25.69
C THR A 423 -4.95 10.72 -25.58
N GLU A 424 -3.83 11.17 -26.13
CA GLU A 424 -3.30 12.55 -26.18
C GLU A 424 -4.30 13.60 -26.72
N ASP A 425 -5.39 13.16 -27.38
CA ASP A 425 -6.39 14.00 -28.04
C ASP A 425 -7.46 14.63 -27.11
N VAL A 426 -7.47 14.34 -25.80
CA VAL A 426 -8.43 14.93 -24.85
C VAL A 426 -7.81 15.99 -23.93
N ALA A 427 -6.52 15.88 -23.59
CA ALA A 427 -5.80 16.96 -22.92
C ALA A 427 -5.66 18.18 -23.85
N GLN A 428 -5.50 17.94 -25.15
CA GLN A 428 -5.47 18.98 -26.18
C GLN A 428 -6.85 19.62 -26.41
N LYS A 429 -7.96 18.87 -26.31
CA LYS A 429 -9.31 19.47 -26.43
C LYS A 429 -9.70 20.34 -25.23
N MET A 430 -9.20 20.08 -24.03
CA MET A 430 -9.45 20.95 -22.88
C MET A 430 -8.59 22.23 -22.92
N THR A 431 -7.38 22.17 -23.46
CA THR A 431 -6.53 23.36 -23.66
C THR A 431 -6.88 24.15 -24.93
N GLU A 432 -7.37 23.53 -26.00
CA GLU A 432 -7.84 24.22 -27.21
C GLU A 432 -9.23 24.86 -27.04
N THR A 433 -10.06 24.38 -26.10
CA THR A 433 -11.34 25.06 -25.78
C THR A 433 -11.14 26.25 -24.82
N LEU A 434 -9.95 26.44 -24.25
CA LEU A 434 -9.65 27.51 -23.29
C LEU A 434 -8.69 28.59 -23.81
N CYS A 435 -8.24 28.50 -25.06
CA CYS A 435 -7.55 29.60 -25.75
C CYS A 435 -7.89 29.62 -27.25
N GLN A 436 -9.13 30.02 -27.60
CA GLN A 436 -9.36 30.73 -28.85
C GLN A 436 -9.55 32.23 -28.58
N PRO A 437 -8.82 33.12 -29.27
CA PRO A 437 -9.02 34.56 -29.15
C PRO A 437 -10.32 34.92 -29.88
N GLY A 438 -11.43 34.98 -29.16
CA GLY A 438 -12.69 35.46 -29.74
C GLY A 438 -13.92 35.19 -28.89
N LEU A 439 -14.40 36.25 -28.22
CA LEU A 439 -15.74 36.39 -27.61
C LEU A 439 -16.11 35.42 -26.47
N VAL A 440 -15.61 35.66 -25.26
CA VAL A 440 -16.31 35.28 -24.03
C VAL A 440 -16.23 36.44 -23.02
N GLN A 441 -17.38 36.82 -22.46
CA GLN A 441 -17.52 37.94 -21.52
C GLN A 441 -16.85 37.65 -20.16
N PRO A 442 -16.38 38.69 -19.44
CA PRO A 442 -15.48 38.57 -18.27
C PRO A 442 -16.10 38.01 -16.97
N VAL A 443 -17.26 37.35 -17.02
CA VAL A 443 -18.03 36.98 -15.80
C VAL A 443 -17.66 35.60 -15.23
N HIS A 444 -17.03 34.70 -16.01
CA HIS A 444 -16.77 33.30 -15.58
C HIS A 444 -15.37 33.01 -15.00
N VAL A 445 -14.40 33.92 -15.20
CA VAL A 445 -13.04 33.75 -14.67
C VAL A 445 -12.99 34.04 -13.17
N GLU A 446 -13.77 35.02 -12.72
CA GLU A 446 -13.93 35.32 -11.29
C GLU A 446 -14.58 34.14 -10.54
N GLU A 447 -15.61 33.48 -11.08
CA GLU A 447 -16.25 32.32 -10.43
C GLU A 447 -15.34 31.09 -10.28
N MET A 448 -14.46 30.82 -11.25
CA MET A 448 -13.47 29.74 -11.15
C MET A 448 -12.37 30.05 -10.12
N ILE A 449 -11.83 31.27 -10.14
CA ILE A 449 -10.86 31.74 -9.13
C ILE A 449 -11.50 31.72 -7.73
N HIS A 450 -12.78 32.05 -7.62
CA HIS A 450 -13.54 32.08 -6.37
C HIS A 450 -13.85 30.67 -5.81
N LYS A 451 -13.82 29.61 -6.63
CA LYS A 451 -13.96 28.21 -6.18
C LYS A 451 -12.59 27.54 -5.89
N ILE A 452 -11.55 27.90 -6.63
CA ILE A 452 -10.18 27.36 -6.46
C ILE A 452 -9.49 27.94 -5.21
N SER A 453 -9.71 29.23 -4.91
CA SER A 453 -9.14 29.92 -3.74
C SER A 453 -9.53 29.28 -2.39
N PRO A 454 -10.83 28.98 -2.09
CA PRO A 454 -11.21 28.33 -0.83
C PRO A 454 -10.71 26.88 -0.74
N MET A 455 -10.66 26.13 -1.86
CA MET A 455 -10.10 24.77 -1.86
C MET A 455 -8.60 24.74 -1.56
N LYS A 456 -7.83 25.69 -2.14
CA LYS A 456 -6.40 25.85 -1.84
C LYS A 456 -6.16 26.27 -0.39
N SER A 457 -6.99 27.20 0.12
CA SER A 457 -6.97 27.64 1.52
C SER A 457 -7.21 26.48 2.50
N VAL A 458 -8.25 25.67 2.28
CA VAL A 458 -8.57 24.51 3.15
C VAL A 458 -7.46 23.45 3.11
N ARG A 459 -6.86 23.16 1.96
CA ARG A 459 -5.72 22.23 1.88
C ARG A 459 -4.50 22.73 2.66
N CYS A 460 -4.18 24.02 2.56
CA CYS A 460 -3.11 24.64 3.36
C CYS A 460 -3.40 24.53 4.86
N THR A 461 -4.64 24.79 5.29
CA THR A 461 -5.05 24.66 6.69
C THR A 461 -4.94 23.21 7.19
N ARG A 462 -5.39 22.23 6.41
CA ARG A 462 -5.26 20.81 6.76
C ARG A 462 -3.80 20.37 6.88
N TRP A 463 -2.94 20.82 5.98
CA TRP A 463 -1.51 20.56 6.09
C TRP A 463 -0.92 21.16 7.37
N ALA A 464 -1.28 22.39 7.72
CA ALA A 464 -0.87 23.00 8.98
C ALA A 464 -1.32 22.17 10.20
N ILE A 465 -2.56 21.65 10.18
CA ILE A 465 -3.08 20.76 11.24
C ILE A 465 -2.30 19.45 11.30
N ILE A 466 -2.00 18.80 10.17
CA ILE A 466 -1.16 17.59 10.13
C ILE A 466 0.20 17.87 10.80
N THR A 467 0.85 18.98 10.44
CA THR A 467 2.13 19.34 11.06
C THR A 467 2.01 19.67 12.55
N LEU A 468 0.89 20.25 12.98
CA LEU A 468 0.60 20.53 14.38
C LEU A 468 0.44 19.23 15.18
N LEU A 469 -0.36 18.28 14.68
CA LEU A 469 -0.58 16.99 15.32
C LEU A 469 0.73 16.22 15.46
N LEU A 470 1.54 16.15 14.40
CA LEU A 470 2.86 15.51 14.43
C LEU A 470 3.80 16.18 15.47
N LYS A 471 3.86 17.51 15.50
CA LYS A 471 4.65 18.25 16.52
C LYS A 471 4.18 17.99 17.96
N ARG A 472 2.90 17.67 18.14
CA ARG A 472 2.28 17.38 19.44
C ARG A 472 2.34 15.88 19.81
N GLY A 473 3.08 15.07 19.06
CA GLY A 473 3.31 13.65 19.37
C GLY A 473 2.33 12.68 18.73
N ALA A 474 1.65 13.08 17.65
CA ALA A 474 0.87 12.13 16.85
C ALA A 474 1.79 11.06 16.24
N ASP A 475 1.49 9.79 16.49
CA ASP A 475 2.20 8.66 15.92
C ASP A 475 1.65 8.38 14.52
N PRO A 476 2.45 8.52 13.45
CA PRO A 476 2.03 8.22 12.08
C PRO A 476 1.70 6.73 11.85
N ASN A 477 2.08 5.84 12.77
CA ASN A 477 1.85 4.39 12.66
C ASN A 477 0.65 3.91 13.48
N ALA A 478 0.02 4.77 14.29
CA ALA A 478 -1.10 4.40 15.15
C ALA A 478 -2.37 4.00 14.40
N CYS A 479 -2.47 4.34 13.10
CA CYS A 479 -3.60 3.99 12.25
C CYS A 479 -3.12 3.28 10.97
N LEU A 480 -3.69 2.11 10.70
CA LEU A 480 -3.44 1.33 9.48
C LEU A 480 -4.65 1.32 8.53
N VAL A 481 -5.77 1.95 8.91
CA VAL A 481 -7.00 2.00 8.13
C VAL A 481 -7.15 3.38 7.48
N PRO A 482 -7.43 3.49 6.16
CA PRO A 482 -7.50 2.42 5.17
C PRO A 482 -6.10 1.89 4.76
N MET A 483 -5.07 2.70 5.02
CA MET A 483 -3.65 2.38 4.87
C MET A 483 -2.83 3.32 5.77
N PRO A 484 -1.56 3.02 6.06
CA PRO A 484 -0.70 3.91 6.85
C PRO A 484 -0.60 5.30 6.21
N VAL A 485 -0.56 6.35 7.04
CA VAL A 485 -0.57 7.76 6.57
C VAL A 485 0.57 8.07 5.61
N LEU A 486 1.71 7.40 5.78
CA LEU A 486 2.87 7.50 4.89
C LEU A 486 2.53 7.15 3.44
N PHE A 487 1.66 6.17 3.19
CA PHE A 487 1.25 5.79 1.83
C PHE A 487 0.44 6.89 1.14
N LEU A 488 -0.41 7.60 1.87
CA LEU A 488 -1.19 8.72 1.30
C LEU A 488 -0.26 9.82 0.80
N ALA A 489 0.74 10.20 1.60
CA ALA A 489 1.74 11.20 1.24
C ALA A 489 2.62 10.77 0.05
N ILE A 490 3.03 9.49 0.00
CA ILE A 490 3.81 8.93 -1.11
C ILE A 490 2.99 8.92 -2.39
N LYS A 491 1.76 8.37 -2.36
CA LYS A 491 0.86 8.33 -3.53
C LYS A 491 0.58 9.71 -4.10
N ALA A 492 0.49 10.73 -3.24
CA ALA A 492 0.30 12.12 -3.64
C ALA A 492 1.60 12.80 -4.15
N GLY A 493 2.76 12.12 -4.12
CA GLY A 493 4.05 12.71 -4.51
C GLY A 493 4.52 13.86 -3.59
N HIS A 494 3.97 13.98 -2.38
CA HIS A 494 4.22 15.12 -1.50
C HIS A 494 5.50 14.95 -0.67
N VAL A 495 6.65 15.27 -1.28
CA VAL A 495 8.00 15.05 -0.72
C VAL A 495 8.17 15.58 0.71
N GLU A 496 7.70 16.80 1.00
CA GLU A 496 7.83 17.40 2.34
C GLU A 496 6.98 16.66 3.39
N ALA A 497 5.82 16.10 3.00
CA ALA A 497 5.01 15.30 3.93
C ALA A 497 5.69 13.99 4.25
N VAL A 498 6.25 13.32 3.23
CA VAL A 498 7.03 12.10 3.44
C VAL A 498 8.19 12.36 4.39
N ARG A 499 8.97 13.43 4.15
CA ARG A 499 10.07 13.83 5.05
C ARG A 499 9.59 14.02 6.48
N ARG A 500 8.54 14.83 6.69
CA ARG A 500 8.02 15.12 8.02
C ARG A 500 7.48 13.89 8.75
N LEU A 501 6.79 13.01 8.04
CA LEU A 501 6.28 11.76 8.61
C LEU A 501 7.43 10.85 9.04
N LEU A 502 8.46 10.70 8.21
CA LEU A 502 9.66 9.92 8.54
C LEU A 502 10.43 10.53 9.73
N ASP A 503 10.59 11.85 9.77
CA ASP A 503 11.22 12.57 10.91
C ASP A 503 10.44 12.34 12.22
N CYS A 504 9.12 12.13 12.14
CA CYS A 504 8.25 11.83 13.28
C CYS A 504 8.11 10.32 13.57
N GLY A 505 8.95 9.47 12.98
CA GLY A 505 9.00 8.03 13.26
C GLY A 505 8.07 7.16 12.41
N ALA A 506 7.60 7.65 11.25
CA ALA A 506 6.85 6.80 10.32
C ALA A 506 7.70 5.62 9.84
N ARG A 507 7.12 4.42 9.91
CA ARG A 507 7.79 3.18 9.54
C ARG A 507 7.73 2.93 8.04
N ALA A 508 8.91 2.77 7.43
CA ALA A 508 9.04 2.42 6.01
C ALA A 508 8.98 0.90 5.75
N ASP A 509 8.86 0.08 6.79
CA ASP A 509 8.85 -1.38 6.75
C ASP A 509 7.46 -2.01 6.94
N LEU A 510 6.40 -1.19 7.02
CA LEU A 510 5.01 -1.66 7.12
C LEU A 510 4.41 -1.87 5.72
N PRO A 511 4.05 -3.11 5.33
CA PRO A 511 3.37 -3.35 4.07
C PRO A 511 1.88 -2.98 4.13
N LEU A 512 1.28 -2.75 2.97
CA LEU A 512 -0.16 -2.71 2.81
C LEU A 512 -0.79 -4.08 3.14
N PRO A 513 -2.11 -4.14 3.40
CA PRO A 513 -2.82 -5.40 3.56
C PRO A 513 -2.63 -6.35 2.36
N PRO A 514 -2.73 -7.68 2.55
CA PRO A 514 -2.55 -8.66 1.48
C PRO A 514 -3.54 -8.47 0.33
N GLU A 515 -4.73 -7.92 0.59
CA GLU A 515 -5.73 -7.55 -0.42
C GLU A 515 -5.22 -6.45 -1.38
N GLN A 516 -4.20 -5.70 -0.97
CA GLN A 516 -3.51 -4.68 -1.76
C GLN A 516 -2.07 -5.12 -2.11
N ASN A 517 -1.88 -6.41 -2.36
CA ASN A 517 -0.61 -7.00 -2.79
C ASN A 517 0.57 -6.83 -1.82
N GLY A 518 0.33 -6.51 -0.54
CA GLY A 518 1.41 -6.44 0.46
C GLY A 518 2.52 -5.44 0.10
N LEU A 519 2.20 -4.36 -0.65
CA LEU A 519 3.20 -3.42 -1.13
C LEU A 519 3.81 -2.61 0.02
N TYR A 520 5.11 -2.35 -0.07
CA TYR A 520 5.84 -1.51 0.90
C TYR A 520 5.90 -0.05 0.40
N PRO A 521 6.16 0.93 1.28
CA PRO A 521 6.33 2.33 0.90
C PRO A 521 7.30 2.53 -0.27
N LEU A 522 8.42 1.79 -0.27
CA LEU A 522 9.44 1.85 -1.33
C LEU A 522 8.93 1.31 -2.68
N HIS A 523 8.04 0.32 -2.67
CA HIS A 523 7.40 -0.19 -3.88
C HIS A 523 6.54 0.89 -4.55
N VAL A 524 5.74 1.59 -3.75
CA VAL A 524 4.88 2.68 -4.25
C VAL A 524 5.72 3.85 -4.74
N ALA A 525 6.76 4.23 -3.99
CA ALA A 525 7.68 5.29 -4.39
C ALA A 525 8.41 4.99 -5.71
N ALA A 526 8.87 3.75 -5.90
CA ALA A 526 9.51 3.31 -7.15
C ALA A 526 8.55 3.39 -8.36
N GLY A 527 7.25 3.22 -8.12
CA GLY A 527 6.19 3.34 -9.13
C GLY A 527 5.73 4.76 -9.45
N LEU A 528 6.10 5.78 -8.65
CA LEU A 528 5.69 7.17 -8.89
C LEU A 528 6.33 7.74 -10.15
N CYS A 529 5.58 8.54 -10.90
CA CYS A 529 6.14 9.33 -12.01
C CYS A 529 6.62 10.72 -11.54
N GLY A 530 7.43 11.40 -12.36
CA GLY A 530 7.91 12.76 -12.09
C GLY A 530 9.03 12.88 -11.04
N ASP A 531 9.45 14.12 -10.81
CA ASP A 531 10.63 14.50 -10.00
C ASP A 531 10.52 14.17 -8.51
N ALA A 532 9.30 13.89 -8.03
CA ALA A 532 9.06 13.46 -6.66
C ALA A 532 9.56 12.03 -6.42
N ALA A 533 9.55 11.17 -7.44
CA ALA A 533 9.89 9.76 -7.33
C ALA A 533 11.32 9.50 -6.81
N PRO A 534 12.39 10.07 -7.41
CA PRO A 534 13.75 9.87 -6.90
C PRO A 534 13.93 10.46 -5.49
N LYS A 535 13.35 11.64 -5.21
CA LYS A 535 13.45 12.31 -3.90
C LYS A 535 12.79 11.48 -2.78
N ILE A 536 11.60 10.95 -3.02
CA ILE A 536 10.88 10.10 -2.06
C ILE A 536 11.62 8.77 -1.88
N THR A 537 12.10 8.17 -2.97
CA THR A 537 12.88 6.92 -2.92
C THR A 537 14.14 7.10 -2.06
N GLU A 538 14.88 8.19 -2.26
CA GLU A 538 16.06 8.54 -1.46
C GLU A 538 15.71 8.69 0.03
N LEU A 539 14.62 9.40 0.35
CA LEU A 539 14.17 9.55 1.74
C LEU A 539 13.85 8.21 2.41
N LEU A 540 13.17 7.31 1.71
CA LEU A 540 12.82 6.00 2.24
C LEU A 540 14.06 5.11 2.43
N LEU A 541 15.00 5.14 1.50
CA LEU A 541 16.26 4.40 1.62
C LEU A 541 17.14 4.92 2.76
N HIS A 542 17.16 6.24 2.99
CA HIS A 542 17.80 6.84 4.18
C HIS A 542 17.08 6.45 5.48
N ALA A 543 15.77 6.24 5.44
CA ALA A 543 14.98 5.71 6.56
C ALA A 543 15.11 4.18 6.72
N LEU A 544 16.15 3.56 6.15
CA LEU A 544 16.48 2.13 6.26
C LEU A 544 15.43 1.18 5.66
N ALA A 545 14.65 1.64 4.68
CA ALA A 545 13.78 0.75 3.91
C ALA A 545 14.60 -0.33 3.20
N ASN A 546 14.18 -1.59 3.31
CA ASN A 546 14.85 -2.70 2.63
C ASN A 546 14.54 -2.67 1.12
N PRO A 547 15.54 -2.46 0.23
CA PRO A 547 15.32 -2.46 -1.21
C PRO A 547 14.91 -3.83 -1.77
N ASP A 548 15.23 -4.90 -1.06
CA ASP A 548 14.93 -6.28 -1.44
C ASP A 548 13.64 -6.82 -0.80
N ALA A 549 12.87 -5.96 -0.12
CA ALA A 549 11.54 -6.35 0.35
C ALA A 549 10.69 -6.82 -0.84
N GLN A 550 10.02 -7.96 -0.68
CA GLN A 550 9.17 -8.54 -1.72
C GLN A 550 7.70 -8.29 -1.39
N ALA A 551 6.94 -7.85 -2.39
CA ALA A 551 5.50 -7.70 -2.30
C ALA A 551 4.78 -9.06 -2.15
N GLY A 552 3.49 -9.03 -1.80
CA GLY A 552 2.61 -10.20 -1.67
C GLY A 552 2.09 -10.77 -2.99
N ASP A 553 2.61 -10.32 -4.13
CA ASP A 553 2.16 -10.63 -5.49
C ASP A 553 2.98 -11.75 -6.18
N ALA A 554 3.55 -12.67 -5.39
CA ALA A 554 4.37 -13.77 -5.91
C ALA A 554 3.63 -14.71 -6.89
N HIS A 555 2.29 -14.68 -6.87
CA HIS A 555 1.42 -15.48 -7.73
C HIS A 555 0.97 -14.73 -9.00
N GLU A 556 1.22 -13.41 -9.09
CA GLU A 556 0.90 -12.63 -10.28
C GLU A 556 1.83 -13.01 -11.43
N ILE A 557 1.25 -13.08 -12.63
CA ILE A 557 1.98 -13.32 -13.87
C ILE A 557 2.10 -11.98 -14.60
N PHE A 558 3.29 -11.68 -15.10
CA PHE A 558 3.53 -10.52 -15.93
C PHE A 558 2.59 -10.53 -17.15
N GLU A 559 1.78 -9.48 -17.33
CA GLU A 559 0.66 -9.44 -18.30
C GLU A 559 1.02 -9.99 -19.71
N PRO A 560 2.15 -9.59 -20.34
CA PRO A 560 2.53 -10.11 -21.65
C PRO A 560 2.79 -11.62 -21.71
N ASP A 561 3.04 -12.26 -20.56
CA ASP A 561 3.26 -13.70 -20.45
C ASP A 561 1.96 -14.48 -20.22
N LYS A 562 0.85 -13.86 -19.80
CA LYS A 562 -0.42 -14.57 -19.54
C LYS A 562 -0.98 -15.28 -20.78
N ASN A 563 -0.84 -14.67 -21.96
CA ASN A 563 -1.31 -15.25 -23.21
C ASN A 563 -0.39 -16.36 -23.77
N THR A 564 0.71 -16.70 -23.08
CA THR A 564 1.63 -17.75 -23.52
C THR A 564 1.19 -19.17 -23.11
N ASP A 565 0.01 -19.34 -22.50
CA ASP A 565 -0.52 -20.61 -21.99
C ASP A 565 -0.74 -21.72 -23.05
N SER A 566 -0.58 -21.40 -24.34
CA SER A 566 -0.50 -22.42 -25.40
C SER A 566 0.87 -23.13 -25.48
N PHE A 567 1.90 -22.65 -24.75
CA PHE A 567 3.29 -23.11 -24.86
C PHE A 567 3.86 -23.74 -23.57
N SER A 568 3.11 -23.74 -22.47
CA SER A 568 3.62 -23.93 -21.09
C SER A 568 3.50 -25.35 -20.50
N GLN A 569 3.42 -26.42 -21.31
CA GLN A 569 3.58 -27.80 -20.81
C GLN A 569 4.94 -28.41 -21.20
N LEU A 570 6.05 -27.81 -20.76
CA LEU A 570 7.37 -28.37 -21.05
C LEU A 570 8.29 -28.32 -19.83
N ASN A 571 8.30 -29.42 -19.09
CA ASN A 571 9.42 -29.83 -18.25
C ASN A 571 10.68 -29.99 -19.11
N MET A 572 11.76 -29.24 -18.86
CA MET A 572 13.12 -29.70 -19.22
C MET A 572 14.24 -29.03 -18.39
N LEU A 573 15.26 -29.88 -18.15
CA LEU A 573 16.48 -29.82 -17.30
C LEU A 573 16.20 -29.85 -15.78
N PRO A 574 16.83 -30.78 -15.02
CA PRO A 574 16.61 -30.97 -13.59
C PRO A 574 17.39 -29.92 -12.77
N GLN A 575 17.26 -28.65 -13.12
CA GLN A 575 17.66 -27.59 -12.20
C GLN A 575 16.38 -27.10 -11.51
N PRO A 576 16.35 -27.07 -10.17
CA PRO A 576 15.22 -26.48 -9.48
C PRO A 576 15.04 -25.06 -10.02
N ALA A 577 13.82 -24.72 -10.45
CA ALA A 577 13.49 -23.34 -10.78
C ALA A 577 13.96 -22.46 -9.61
N PRO A 578 14.61 -21.32 -9.87
CA PRO A 578 15.05 -20.45 -8.79
C PRO A 578 13.85 -20.11 -7.90
N PRO A 579 14.02 -19.95 -6.59
CA PRO A 579 12.93 -19.55 -5.72
C PRO A 579 12.34 -18.22 -6.22
N GLU A 580 11.08 -18.26 -6.67
CA GLU A 580 10.33 -17.10 -7.14
C GLU A 580 9.68 -16.43 -5.92
N GLY A 581 9.66 -15.09 -5.91
CA GLY A 581 8.98 -14.31 -4.88
C GLY A 581 8.18 -13.17 -5.49
N GLY A 582 7.71 -12.25 -4.65
CA GLY A 582 7.02 -11.04 -5.10
C GLY A 582 7.96 -10.03 -5.74
N ARG A 583 7.37 -9.00 -6.36
CA ARG A 583 8.12 -7.87 -6.92
C ARG A 583 8.93 -7.18 -5.82
N THR A 584 10.12 -6.75 -6.19
CA THR A 584 10.90 -5.78 -5.40
C THR A 584 10.69 -4.38 -5.96
N ALA A 585 11.11 -3.34 -5.22
CA ALA A 585 11.07 -1.96 -5.71
C ALA A 585 11.83 -1.80 -7.04
N LEU A 586 12.91 -2.57 -7.22
CA LEU A 586 13.69 -2.58 -8.46
C LEU A 586 12.90 -3.17 -9.64
N HIS A 587 12.09 -4.21 -9.43
CA HIS A 587 11.18 -4.74 -10.47
C HIS A 587 10.16 -3.69 -10.89
N ILE A 588 9.53 -3.01 -9.94
CA ILE A 588 8.53 -1.96 -10.21
C ILE A 588 9.17 -0.81 -11.00
N ALA A 589 10.34 -0.34 -10.60
CA ALA A 589 11.06 0.71 -11.33
C ALA A 589 11.38 0.28 -12.78
N CYS A 590 11.79 -0.97 -12.99
CA CYS A 590 12.10 -1.51 -14.33
C CYS A 590 10.88 -1.72 -15.22
N GLN A 591 9.69 -1.80 -14.65
CA GLN A 591 8.43 -1.92 -15.40
C GLN A 591 7.97 -0.57 -15.97
N ARG A 592 8.47 0.55 -15.44
CA ARG A 592 8.10 1.89 -15.88
C ARG A 592 8.62 2.20 -17.27
N GLN A 593 7.95 3.16 -17.92
CA GLN A 593 8.40 3.74 -19.17
C GLN A 593 9.78 4.39 -19.05
N ASP A 594 10.47 4.49 -20.17
CA ASP A 594 11.82 5.03 -20.29
C ASP A 594 11.84 6.52 -19.93
N ASP A 595 12.27 6.86 -18.72
CA ASP A 595 12.33 8.22 -18.17
C ASP A 595 13.61 8.43 -17.34
N HIS A 596 14.11 9.67 -17.30
CA HIS A 596 15.26 10.08 -16.48
C HIS A 596 15.01 9.85 -14.98
N ASN A 597 13.77 10.03 -14.51
CA ASN A 597 13.41 9.73 -13.12
C ASN A 597 13.55 8.24 -12.80
N VAL A 598 13.23 7.35 -13.75
CA VAL A 598 13.42 5.90 -13.57
C VAL A 598 14.89 5.56 -13.47
N ARG A 599 15.72 6.14 -14.33
CA ARG A 599 17.17 5.97 -14.28
C ARG A 599 17.71 6.32 -12.89
N ASP A 600 17.26 7.44 -12.33
CA ASP A 600 17.73 7.93 -11.04
C ASP A 600 17.20 7.07 -9.88
N VAL A 601 15.94 6.62 -9.92
CA VAL A 601 15.38 5.65 -8.96
C VAL A 601 16.15 4.33 -8.99
N VAL A 602 16.41 3.76 -10.17
CA VAL A 602 17.19 2.52 -10.34
C VAL A 602 18.61 2.71 -9.82
N SER A 603 19.25 3.85 -10.11
CA SER A 603 20.58 4.17 -9.60
C SER A 603 20.61 4.27 -8.08
N LEU A 604 19.60 4.90 -7.46
CA LEU A 604 19.47 4.99 -6.01
C LEU A 604 19.32 3.61 -5.37
N LEU A 605 18.43 2.76 -5.90
CA LEU A 605 18.24 1.40 -5.40
C LEU A 605 19.54 0.58 -5.46
N LEU A 606 20.27 0.63 -6.58
CA LEU A 606 21.55 -0.08 -6.72
C LEU A 606 22.63 0.47 -5.80
N SER A 607 22.68 1.79 -5.58
CA SER A 607 23.63 2.40 -4.63
C SER A 607 23.40 1.93 -3.18
N HIS A 608 22.16 1.56 -2.85
CA HIS A 608 21.76 0.94 -1.58
C HIS A 608 21.81 -0.60 -1.61
N LYS A 609 22.55 -1.20 -2.55
CA LYS A 609 22.79 -2.65 -2.69
C LYS A 609 21.53 -3.48 -2.97
N ALA A 610 20.56 -2.93 -3.69
CA ALA A 610 19.44 -3.72 -4.20
C ALA A 610 19.95 -4.90 -5.06
N ARG A 611 19.38 -6.08 -4.83
CA ARG A 611 19.71 -7.29 -5.57
C ARG A 611 19.08 -7.29 -6.96
N THR A 612 19.89 -7.66 -7.95
CA THR A 612 19.48 -7.75 -9.37
C THR A 612 19.15 -9.18 -9.81
N ASP A 613 19.23 -10.16 -8.90
CA ASP A 613 19.11 -11.59 -9.18
C ASP A 613 17.81 -12.22 -8.66
N LEU A 614 17.02 -11.46 -7.89
CA LEU A 614 15.69 -11.89 -7.43
C LEU A 614 14.73 -11.97 -8.62
N LEU A 615 13.88 -13.00 -8.65
CA LEU A 615 12.94 -13.23 -9.74
C LEU A 615 11.49 -13.00 -9.29
N TRP A 616 10.71 -12.37 -10.18
CA TRP A 616 9.26 -12.25 -10.11
C TRP A 616 8.64 -12.61 -11.47
N SER A 617 7.61 -13.46 -11.49
CA SER A 617 7.03 -14.02 -12.72
C SER A 617 8.11 -14.63 -13.65
N GLY A 618 9.23 -15.09 -13.09
CA GLY A 618 10.37 -15.61 -13.81
C GLY A 618 11.30 -14.59 -14.45
N HIS A 619 11.02 -13.31 -14.32
CA HIS A 619 11.86 -12.21 -14.76
C HIS A 619 12.80 -11.76 -13.66
N SER A 620 14.04 -11.46 -14.03
CA SER A 620 14.91 -10.57 -13.27
C SER A 620 14.60 -9.11 -13.60
N PRO A 621 15.01 -8.13 -12.77
CA PRO A 621 14.83 -6.71 -13.07
C PRO A 621 15.40 -6.31 -14.43
N LEU A 622 16.55 -6.88 -14.82
CA LEU A 622 17.16 -6.66 -16.14
C LEU A 622 16.28 -7.18 -17.28
N SER A 623 15.78 -8.41 -17.17
CA SER A 623 14.91 -8.98 -18.19
C SER A 623 13.57 -8.25 -18.29
N LEU A 624 13.06 -7.72 -17.17
CA LEU A 624 11.82 -6.96 -17.12
C LEU A 624 12.00 -5.57 -17.75
N ALA A 625 13.14 -4.91 -17.53
CA ALA A 625 13.49 -3.65 -18.19
C ALA A 625 13.59 -3.82 -19.72
N ILE A 626 14.15 -4.95 -20.18
CA ILE A 626 14.21 -5.29 -21.61
C ILE A 626 12.82 -5.52 -22.18
N ALA A 627 11.96 -6.27 -21.47
CA ALA A 627 10.59 -6.52 -21.89
C ALA A 627 9.77 -5.22 -22.01
N ASN A 628 9.98 -4.25 -21.11
CA ASN A 628 9.31 -2.95 -21.16
C ASN A 628 10.02 -1.90 -22.05
N GLY A 629 11.18 -2.24 -22.64
CA GLY A 629 11.90 -1.33 -23.55
C GLY A 629 12.51 -0.11 -22.87
N ASN A 630 12.83 -0.22 -21.58
CA ASN A 630 13.45 0.84 -20.78
C ASN A 630 14.98 0.80 -20.93
N GLU A 631 15.47 1.53 -21.94
CA GLU A 631 16.88 1.50 -22.32
C GLU A 631 17.81 2.12 -21.28
N LEU A 632 17.33 3.14 -20.55
CA LEU A 632 18.06 3.80 -19.49
C LEU A 632 18.21 2.89 -18.26
N ALA A 633 17.14 2.22 -17.85
CA ALA A 633 17.20 1.24 -16.76
C ALA A 633 18.15 0.09 -17.11
N VAL A 634 18.12 -0.43 -18.35
CA VAL A 634 19.06 -1.47 -18.80
C VAL A 634 20.52 -1.01 -18.68
N ASP A 635 20.85 0.21 -19.10
CA ASP A 635 22.22 0.73 -19.00
C ASP A 635 22.67 0.86 -17.54
N VAL A 636 21.82 1.37 -16.65
CA VAL A 636 22.13 1.50 -15.22
C VAL A 636 22.27 0.14 -14.53
N LEU A 637 21.38 -0.82 -14.83
CA LEU A 637 21.46 -2.18 -14.27
C LEU A 637 22.74 -2.90 -14.67
N LEU A 638 23.12 -2.83 -15.94
CA LEU A 638 24.35 -3.47 -16.44
C LEU A 638 25.59 -2.81 -15.80
N ARG A 639 25.62 -1.48 -15.66
CA ARG A 639 26.69 -0.78 -14.92
C ARG A 639 26.70 -1.11 -13.43
N GLY A 640 25.54 -1.37 -12.85
CA GLY A 640 25.36 -1.77 -11.46
C GLY A 640 25.65 -3.24 -11.17
N GLY A 641 26.10 -4.01 -12.16
CA GLY A 641 26.53 -5.40 -11.98
C GLY A 641 25.44 -6.46 -12.18
N ALA A 642 24.32 -6.11 -12.83
CA ALA A 642 23.32 -7.11 -13.21
C ALA A 642 23.92 -8.14 -14.19
N ASP A 643 23.78 -9.43 -13.89
CA ASP A 643 24.28 -10.51 -14.74
C ASP A 643 23.35 -10.74 -15.94
N PRO A 644 23.79 -10.47 -17.19
CA PRO A 644 22.98 -10.74 -18.37
C PRO A 644 22.81 -12.24 -18.68
N ASN A 645 23.58 -13.11 -18.02
CA ASN A 645 23.54 -14.56 -18.17
C ASN A 645 22.76 -15.26 -17.05
N LEU A 646 22.11 -14.50 -16.17
CA LEU A 646 21.27 -15.04 -15.11
C LEU A 646 20.22 -15.99 -15.71
N VAL A 647 20.11 -17.18 -15.12
CA VAL A 647 19.12 -18.18 -15.53
C VAL A 647 17.74 -17.71 -15.08
N LEU A 648 16.85 -17.47 -16.04
CA LEU A 648 15.48 -17.04 -15.80
C LEU A 648 14.53 -18.24 -15.77
N SER A 649 13.25 -18.02 -15.46
CA SER A 649 12.28 -19.12 -15.49
C SER A 649 12.06 -19.64 -16.91
N HIS A 650 11.43 -20.81 -16.99
CA HIS A 650 11.08 -21.48 -18.25
C HIS A 650 10.23 -20.63 -19.21
N ARG A 651 9.50 -19.60 -18.73
CA ARG A 651 8.69 -18.72 -19.58
C ARG A 651 9.56 -17.72 -20.35
N VAL A 652 10.63 -17.22 -19.74
CA VAL A 652 11.45 -16.13 -20.27
C VAL A 652 12.76 -16.64 -20.88
N GLY A 653 13.37 -17.68 -20.28
CA GLY A 653 14.61 -18.30 -20.71
C GLY A 653 15.87 -17.52 -20.32
N SER A 654 16.22 -16.47 -21.08
CA SER A 654 17.41 -15.63 -20.83
C SER A 654 17.14 -14.16 -21.19
N ALA A 655 18.00 -13.24 -20.78
CA ALA A 655 17.89 -11.82 -21.16
C ALA A 655 17.92 -11.61 -22.69
N LEU A 656 18.70 -12.43 -23.41
CA LEU A 656 18.73 -12.43 -24.88
C LEU A 656 17.44 -12.98 -25.49
N CYS A 657 16.82 -13.97 -24.86
CA CYS A 657 15.51 -14.49 -25.26
C CYS A 657 14.41 -13.44 -25.02
N ALA A 658 14.42 -12.75 -23.88
CA ALA A 658 13.50 -11.66 -23.59
C ALA A 658 13.60 -10.55 -24.65
N ASN A 659 14.80 -10.15 -25.05
CA ASN A 659 15.01 -9.15 -26.12
C ASN A 659 14.48 -9.61 -27.50
N ALA A 660 14.46 -10.92 -27.76
CA ALA A 660 13.98 -11.50 -29.01
C ALA A 660 12.50 -11.90 -28.98
N ASN A 661 11.84 -11.88 -27.82
CA ASN A 661 10.47 -12.34 -27.67
C ASN A 661 9.49 -11.35 -28.31
N ILE A 662 8.69 -11.81 -29.26
CA ILE A 662 7.75 -10.96 -30.01
C ILE A 662 6.54 -10.51 -29.18
N THR A 663 6.23 -11.19 -28.06
CA THR A 663 5.08 -10.81 -27.20
C THR A 663 5.30 -9.48 -26.50
N TYR A 664 6.56 -9.08 -26.28
CA TYR A 664 6.91 -7.80 -25.65
C TYR A 664 6.95 -6.62 -26.63
N GLU A 665 6.49 -6.78 -27.88
CA GLU A 665 6.46 -5.67 -28.84
C GLU A 665 5.37 -4.63 -28.53
N ALA A 666 4.35 -5.01 -27.74
CA ALA A 666 3.34 -4.08 -27.25
C ALA A 666 3.93 -3.00 -26.32
N THR A 667 4.96 -3.37 -25.54
CA THR A 667 5.60 -2.50 -24.55
C THR A 667 6.93 -1.94 -25.04
N CYS A 668 7.63 -2.64 -25.94
CA CYS A 668 8.93 -2.23 -26.49
C CYS A 668 8.92 -2.20 -28.02
N HIS A 669 9.08 -0.98 -28.58
CA HIS A 669 9.18 -0.83 -30.03
C HIS A 669 10.36 -1.63 -30.62
N PRO A 670 10.18 -2.36 -31.75
CA PRO A 670 11.21 -3.23 -32.33
C PRO A 670 12.55 -2.55 -32.66
N SER A 671 12.55 -1.24 -32.90
CA SER A 671 13.77 -0.47 -33.20
C SER A 671 14.76 -0.39 -32.03
N LYS A 672 14.26 -0.34 -30.78
CA LYS A 672 15.08 -0.26 -29.56
C LYS A 672 15.84 -1.56 -29.26
N ARG A 673 15.32 -2.71 -29.71
CA ARG A 673 15.87 -4.05 -29.44
C ARG A 673 17.28 -4.27 -29.99
N ALA A 674 17.63 -3.62 -31.10
CA ALA A 674 18.97 -3.69 -31.66
C ALA A 674 19.99 -2.98 -30.78
N GLY A 675 19.64 -1.81 -30.22
CA GLY A 675 20.46 -1.08 -29.25
C GLY A 675 20.62 -1.87 -27.95
N MET A 676 19.53 -2.43 -27.43
CA MET A 676 19.57 -3.29 -26.23
C MET A 676 20.41 -4.55 -26.43
N LEU A 677 20.34 -5.20 -27.60
CA LEU A 677 21.21 -6.34 -27.92
C LEU A 677 22.70 -5.98 -27.83
N GLN A 678 23.10 -4.83 -28.41
CA GLN A 678 24.49 -4.39 -28.37
C GLN A 678 24.95 -4.12 -26.93
N LYS A 679 24.11 -3.48 -26.11
CA LYS A 679 24.37 -3.24 -24.69
C LYS A 679 24.58 -4.56 -23.93
N LEU A 680 23.70 -5.55 -24.12
CA LEU A 680 23.81 -6.86 -23.49
C LEU A 680 25.10 -7.60 -23.87
N ILE A 681 25.43 -7.65 -25.17
CA ILE A 681 26.67 -8.30 -25.64
C ILE A 681 27.90 -7.59 -25.09
N SER A 682 27.89 -6.24 -25.05
CA SER A 682 29.00 -5.46 -24.48
C SER A 682 29.19 -5.71 -22.98
N ALA A 683 28.11 -6.02 -22.26
CA ALA A 683 28.13 -6.39 -20.85
C ALA A 683 28.46 -7.87 -20.60
N GLY A 684 28.76 -8.65 -21.65
CA GLY A 684 29.18 -10.05 -21.53
C GLY A 684 28.06 -11.08 -21.64
N ALA A 685 26.92 -10.74 -22.25
CA ALA A 685 25.88 -11.72 -22.55
C ALA A 685 26.41 -12.83 -23.50
N ASN A 686 26.28 -14.08 -23.07
CA ASN A 686 26.77 -15.24 -23.78
C ASN A 686 25.68 -15.81 -24.70
N ILE A 687 25.78 -15.46 -25.98
CA ILE A 687 24.85 -15.91 -27.03
C ILE A 687 24.93 -17.43 -27.34
N LEU A 688 25.96 -18.11 -26.85
CA LEU A 688 26.17 -19.56 -27.02
C LEU A 688 25.51 -20.39 -25.91
N VAL A 689 24.91 -19.75 -24.90
CA VAL A 689 24.19 -20.45 -23.83
C VAL A 689 23.06 -21.30 -24.44
N PRO A 690 22.97 -22.59 -24.06
CA PRO A 690 21.90 -23.45 -24.55
C PRO A 690 20.54 -22.97 -24.04
N VAL A 691 19.60 -22.80 -24.97
CA VAL A 691 18.21 -22.39 -24.71
C VAL A 691 17.29 -23.46 -25.28
N LEU A 692 16.21 -23.79 -24.57
CA LEU A 692 15.18 -24.68 -25.07
C LEU A 692 14.30 -23.95 -26.08
N VAL A 693 14.17 -24.53 -27.28
CA VAL A 693 13.27 -24.06 -28.34
C VAL A 693 12.23 -25.14 -28.59
N SER A 694 10.96 -24.82 -28.40
CA SER A 694 9.84 -25.76 -28.47
C SER A 694 9.03 -25.57 -29.74
N GLU A 695 9.02 -26.56 -30.64
CA GLU A 695 8.17 -26.57 -31.83
C GLU A 695 7.06 -27.63 -31.66
N GLY A 696 5.88 -27.21 -31.20
CA GLY A 696 4.77 -28.11 -30.88
C GLY A 696 5.13 -29.06 -29.73
N ARG A 697 5.10 -30.38 -29.97
CA ARG A 697 5.47 -31.40 -28.98
C ARG A 697 6.98 -31.67 -28.88
N ARG A 698 7.81 -31.02 -29.70
CA ARG A 698 9.26 -31.26 -29.74
C ARG A 698 10.01 -30.13 -29.05
N CYS A 699 10.75 -30.46 -27.99
CA CYS A 699 11.76 -29.58 -27.39
C CYS A 699 13.13 -29.92 -27.96
N ILE A 700 13.83 -28.90 -28.46
CA ILE A 700 15.22 -29.03 -28.93
C ILE A 700 16.06 -27.98 -28.21
N VAL A 701 17.29 -28.37 -27.85
CA VAL A 701 18.28 -27.43 -27.31
C VAL A 701 18.91 -26.69 -28.48
N GLY A 702 18.72 -25.37 -28.53
CA GLY A 702 19.34 -24.46 -29.48
C GLY A 702 20.03 -23.31 -28.75
N THR A 703 20.19 -22.16 -29.41
CA THR A 703 20.70 -20.92 -28.79
C THR A 703 19.62 -19.84 -28.74
N ALA A 704 19.93 -18.70 -28.10
CA ALA A 704 19.07 -17.51 -28.18
C ALA A 704 18.78 -17.08 -29.63
N VAL A 705 19.69 -17.36 -30.58
CA VAL A 705 19.47 -17.10 -32.01
C VAL A 705 18.42 -18.04 -32.59
N ASP A 706 18.46 -19.32 -32.21
CA ASP A 706 17.44 -20.28 -32.64
C ASP A 706 16.06 -19.93 -32.07
N TYR A 707 16.01 -19.50 -30.81
CA TYR A 707 14.78 -18.97 -30.19
C TYR A 707 14.26 -17.75 -30.96
N ALA A 708 15.13 -16.79 -31.31
CA ALA A 708 14.72 -15.60 -32.05
C ALA A 708 14.16 -15.92 -33.45
N HIS A 709 14.80 -16.85 -34.19
CA HIS A 709 14.25 -17.30 -35.47
C HIS A 709 12.92 -18.03 -35.29
N PHE A 710 12.79 -18.84 -34.25
CA PHE A 710 11.54 -19.53 -33.93
C PHE A 710 10.42 -18.54 -33.60
N ALA A 711 10.66 -17.60 -32.69
CA ALA A 711 9.72 -16.54 -32.31
C ALA A 711 9.29 -15.71 -33.54
N PHE A 712 10.22 -15.37 -34.42
CA PHE A 712 9.91 -14.68 -35.68
C PHE A 712 8.96 -15.50 -36.57
N GLN A 713 9.14 -16.81 -36.69
CA GLN A 713 8.28 -17.67 -37.53
C GLN A 713 6.89 -17.92 -36.93
N GLN A 714 6.70 -17.72 -35.63
CA GLN A 714 5.37 -17.86 -35.00
C GLN A 714 4.40 -16.78 -35.46
N ASP A 715 4.90 -15.60 -35.80
CA ASP A 715 4.09 -14.53 -36.38
C ASP A 715 3.76 -14.83 -37.85
N LYS A 716 2.64 -15.53 -38.06
CA LYS A 716 2.18 -15.91 -39.40
C LYS A 716 1.90 -14.71 -40.29
N ARG A 717 1.50 -13.57 -39.71
CA ARG A 717 1.16 -12.36 -40.45
C ARG A 717 2.43 -11.72 -41.01
N ILE A 718 3.46 -11.53 -40.19
CA ILE A 718 4.69 -10.83 -40.60
C ILE A 718 5.65 -11.77 -41.33
N ALA A 719 5.83 -13.00 -40.87
CA ALA A 719 6.86 -13.89 -41.40
C ALA A 719 6.48 -14.60 -42.72
N HIS A 720 5.19 -14.88 -42.95
CA HIS A 720 4.73 -15.65 -44.11
C HIS A 720 4.02 -14.82 -45.19
N THR A 721 3.74 -13.55 -44.93
CA THR A 721 3.14 -12.65 -45.93
C THR A 721 4.23 -12.02 -46.80
N PRO A 722 4.07 -11.97 -48.14
CA PRO A 722 5.01 -11.27 -49.01
C PRO A 722 5.16 -9.80 -48.62
N TYR A 723 6.39 -9.28 -48.63
CA TYR A 723 6.71 -7.92 -48.14
C TYR A 723 5.84 -6.80 -48.74
N HIS A 724 5.46 -6.91 -50.02
CA HIS A 724 4.61 -5.92 -50.69
C HIS A 724 3.14 -5.94 -50.23
N ALA A 725 2.69 -7.03 -49.62
CA ALA A 725 1.35 -7.18 -49.06
C ALA A 725 1.23 -6.75 -47.57
N LEU A 726 2.35 -6.39 -46.94
CA LEU A 726 2.38 -5.80 -45.60
C LEU A 726 2.06 -4.31 -45.64
N ASN A 727 1.37 -3.81 -44.61
CA ASN A 727 1.14 -2.38 -44.40
C ASN A 727 2.44 -1.66 -43.94
N PRO A 728 2.51 -0.31 -43.91
CA PRO A 728 3.73 0.41 -43.56
C PRO A 728 4.33 0.04 -42.19
N SER A 729 3.51 -0.06 -41.13
CA SER A 729 3.97 -0.41 -39.78
C SER A 729 4.44 -1.88 -39.67
N GLU A 730 3.76 -2.80 -40.34
CA GLU A 730 4.17 -4.21 -40.48
C GLU A 730 5.50 -4.32 -41.24
N ARG A 731 5.74 -3.48 -42.26
CA ARG A 731 7.02 -3.44 -42.98
C ARG A 731 8.16 -2.95 -42.09
N GLU A 732 7.93 -1.92 -41.29
CA GLU A 732 8.90 -1.43 -40.31
C GLU A 732 9.24 -2.51 -39.27
N THR A 733 8.23 -3.18 -38.75
CA THR A 733 8.40 -4.32 -37.82
C THR A 733 9.17 -5.46 -38.48
N PHE A 734 8.83 -5.82 -39.72
CA PHE A 734 9.55 -6.82 -40.50
C PHE A 734 11.03 -6.46 -40.67
N ILE A 735 11.33 -5.21 -41.05
CA ILE A 735 12.71 -4.72 -41.21
C ILE A 735 13.46 -4.78 -39.88
N ALA A 736 12.85 -4.29 -38.80
CA ALA A 736 13.48 -4.25 -37.48
C ALA A 736 13.78 -5.65 -36.94
N ARG A 737 12.82 -6.60 -37.02
CA ARG A 737 13.04 -8.01 -36.63
C ARG A 737 14.11 -8.68 -37.50
N ARG A 738 14.09 -8.44 -38.81
CA ARG A 738 15.11 -8.95 -39.75
C ARG A 738 16.50 -8.43 -39.43
N HIS A 739 16.60 -7.15 -39.05
CA HIS A 739 17.84 -6.51 -38.63
C HIS A 739 18.35 -7.12 -37.32
N LEU A 740 17.49 -7.29 -36.31
CA LEU A 740 17.82 -7.95 -35.05
C LEU A 740 18.37 -9.37 -35.26
N LEU A 741 17.70 -10.20 -36.06
CA LEU A 741 18.17 -11.54 -36.41
C LEU A 741 19.54 -11.55 -37.11
N SER A 742 19.79 -10.55 -37.96
CA SER A 742 21.07 -10.39 -38.64
C SER A 742 22.20 -10.06 -37.66
N LEU A 743 21.94 -9.14 -36.71
CA LEU A 743 22.88 -8.78 -35.66
C LEU A 743 23.18 -9.98 -34.73
N MET A 744 22.14 -10.68 -34.28
CA MET A 744 22.30 -11.89 -33.46
C MET A 744 23.15 -12.96 -34.18
N GLY A 745 22.94 -13.18 -35.48
CA GLY A 745 23.77 -14.09 -36.27
C GLY A 745 25.24 -13.64 -36.37
N GLY A 746 25.48 -12.33 -36.50
CA GLY A 746 26.82 -11.75 -36.49
C GLY A 746 27.55 -11.94 -35.15
N PHE A 747 26.89 -11.62 -34.04
CA PHE A 747 27.45 -11.82 -32.69
C PHE A 747 27.69 -13.29 -32.37
N MET A 748 26.80 -14.18 -32.80
CA MET A 748 27.00 -15.63 -32.63
C MET A 748 28.21 -16.14 -33.40
N ARG A 749 28.43 -15.65 -34.62
CA ARG A 749 29.64 -15.96 -35.39
C ARG A 749 30.89 -15.48 -34.67
N GLN A 750 30.88 -14.24 -34.18
CA GLN A 750 32.02 -13.68 -33.44
C GLN A 750 32.32 -14.48 -32.16
N ALA A 751 31.28 -14.83 -31.39
CA ALA A 751 31.40 -15.63 -30.18
C ALA A 751 31.95 -17.04 -30.45
N ALA A 752 31.49 -17.70 -31.52
CA ALA A 752 31.99 -19.01 -31.92
C ALA A 752 33.47 -18.93 -32.33
N LEU A 753 33.87 -17.93 -33.11
CA LEU A 753 35.27 -17.72 -33.49
C LEU A 753 36.18 -17.43 -32.29
N THR A 754 35.70 -16.68 -31.29
CA THR A 754 36.46 -16.44 -30.05
C THR A 754 36.61 -17.70 -29.21
N MET A 755 35.55 -18.52 -29.12
CA MET A 755 35.58 -19.80 -28.42
C MET A 755 36.58 -20.78 -29.06
N GLU A 756 36.54 -20.92 -30.39
CA GLU A 756 37.47 -21.77 -31.12
C GLU A 756 38.93 -21.30 -30.95
N ARG A 757 39.16 -19.97 -30.92
CA ARG A 757 40.50 -19.41 -30.70
C ARG A 757 41.03 -19.72 -29.29
N HIS A 758 40.22 -19.48 -28.26
CA HIS A 758 40.62 -19.77 -26.87
C HIS A 758 40.90 -21.24 -26.65
N GLN A 759 40.12 -22.12 -27.26
CA GLN A 759 40.38 -23.55 -27.16
C GLN A 759 41.67 -23.96 -27.86
N LEU A 760 41.97 -23.41 -29.05
CA LEU A 760 43.26 -23.62 -29.71
C LEU A 760 44.44 -23.09 -28.88
N GLU A 761 44.26 -21.99 -28.15
CA GLU A 761 45.26 -21.47 -27.21
C GLU A 761 45.46 -22.43 -26.03
N GLN A 762 44.37 -22.92 -25.41
CA GLN A 762 44.43 -23.92 -24.34
C GLN A 762 45.03 -25.25 -24.80
N GLU A 763 44.67 -25.72 -26.00
CA GLU A 763 45.26 -26.91 -26.61
C GLU A 763 46.75 -26.70 -26.90
N ARG A 764 47.19 -25.52 -27.35
CA ARG A 764 48.62 -25.19 -27.53
C ARG A 764 49.39 -25.11 -26.21
N GLU A 765 48.74 -24.66 -25.15
CA GLU A 765 49.33 -24.64 -23.80
C GLU A 765 49.42 -26.05 -23.19
N GLN A 766 48.47 -26.94 -23.53
CA GLN A 766 48.46 -28.34 -23.10
C GLN A 766 49.34 -29.26 -23.98
N GLU A 767 49.48 -28.97 -25.27
CA GLU A 767 50.28 -29.73 -26.24
C GLU A 767 51.75 -29.28 -26.27
N GLN A 768 52.46 -29.42 -25.15
CA GLN A 768 53.92 -29.58 -25.15
C GLN A 768 54.36 -31.05 -25.38
N GLY A 769 53.48 -31.91 -25.94
CA GLY A 769 53.83 -33.29 -26.28
C GLY A 769 52.82 -33.99 -27.20
N LEU A 770 53.20 -34.14 -28.48
CA LEU A 770 52.59 -34.96 -29.55
C LEU A 770 51.22 -34.53 -30.13
N GLY A 771 51.25 -33.66 -31.14
CA GLY A 771 51.01 -34.03 -32.55
C GLY A 771 49.63 -34.50 -33.01
N THR A 772 48.97 -33.61 -33.78
CA THR A 772 47.88 -33.80 -34.76
C THR A 772 46.43 -33.82 -34.24
N SER A 773 45.93 -32.65 -33.80
CA SER A 773 44.48 -32.45 -33.66
C SER A 773 43.84 -32.13 -35.03
N SER A 774 42.83 -32.91 -35.42
CA SER A 774 42.03 -32.63 -36.61
C SER A 774 41.14 -31.41 -36.34
N GLN A 775 41.30 -30.35 -37.13
CA GLN A 775 40.50 -29.12 -37.09
C GLN A 775 39.01 -29.39 -37.40
N LYS A 776 38.23 -29.94 -36.46
CA LYS A 776 36.77 -30.02 -36.59
C LYS A 776 36.16 -28.82 -35.88
N PRO A 777 35.20 -28.11 -36.52
CA PRO A 777 34.50 -27.01 -35.87
C PRO A 777 33.76 -27.52 -34.63
N LEU A 778 33.99 -26.85 -33.50
CA LEU A 778 33.52 -27.25 -32.17
C LEU A 778 32.01 -27.03 -32.01
N PHE A 779 31.51 -25.96 -32.61
CA PHE A 779 30.11 -25.59 -32.59
C PHE A 779 29.57 -25.52 -34.03
N LYS A 780 28.54 -26.31 -34.35
CA LYS A 780 27.96 -26.36 -35.70
C LYS A 780 26.78 -25.41 -35.82
N TYR A 781 26.90 -24.41 -36.67
CA TYR A 781 25.86 -23.42 -36.92
C TYR A 781 25.91 -22.93 -38.37
N CYS A 782 24.82 -22.31 -38.82
CA CYS A 782 24.78 -21.63 -40.10
C CYS A 782 25.59 -20.35 -40.02
N TYR A 783 26.63 -20.26 -40.85
CA TYR A 783 27.56 -19.13 -40.82
C TYR A 783 26.88 -17.79 -41.08
N GLN A 784 25.82 -17.75 -41.91
CA GLN A 784 25.11 -16.52 -42.23
C GLN A 784 24.10 -16.10 -41.15
N CYS A 785 23.16 -16.98 -40.81
CA CYS A 785 21.99 -16.62 -40.00
C CYS A 785 22.10 -17.04 -38.54
N GLY A 786 23.19 -17.69 -38.14
CA GLY A 786 23.44 -18.16 -36.78
C GLY A 786 22.69 -19.43 -36.38
N ARG A 787 21.67 -19.88 -37.13
CA ARG A 787 20.86 -21.05 -36.72
C ARG A 787 21.70 -22.31 -36.51
N SER A 788 21.55 -22.94 -35.35
CA SER A 788 22.23 -24.18 -34.96
C SER A 788 21.26 -25.33 -34.76
N ALA A 789 20.02 -25.04 -34.39
CA ALA A 789 18.93 -25.98 -34.22
C ALA A 789 17.83 -25.82 -35.30
N LEU A 790 17.02 -26.86 -35.48
CA LEU A 790 15.88 -26.87 -36.42
C LEU A 790 16.26 -26.61 -37.90
N VAL A 791 17.52 -26.88 -38.28
CA VAL A 791 18.03 -26.71 -39.66
C VAL A 791 18.95 -27.85 -40.08
N VAL A 792 18.95 -28.16 -41.38
CA VAL A 792 19.95 -29.07 -41.98
C VAL A 792 21.17 -28.25 -42.40
N LEU A 793 22.31 -28.53 -41.79
CA LEU A 793 23.57 -27.83 -42.06
C LEU A 793 24.41 -28.55 -43.12
N VAL A 794 24.68 -27.86 -44.22
CA VAL A 794 25.51 -28.36 -45.33
C VAL A 794 26.90 -27.71 -45.26
N PRO A 795 28.01 -28.48 -45.24
CA PRO A 795 29.35 -27.92 -45.16
C PRO A 795 29.77 -27.24 -46.49
N CYS A 796 30.68 -26.28 -46.40
CA CYS A 796 31.33 -25.70 -47.56
C CYS A 796 32.10 -26.76 -48.34
N THR A 797 31.95 -26.76 -49.67
CA THR A 797 32.67 -27.68 -50.54
C THR A 797 34.17 -27.43 -50.60
N ARG A 798 34.64 -26.24 -50.20
CA ARG A 798 36.06 -25.85 -50.19
C ARG A 798 36.73 -26.09 -48.84
N CYS A 799 36.33 -25.35 -47.81
CA CYS A 799 36.98 -25.43 -46.50
C CYS A 799 36.44 -26.56 -45.62
N ARG A 800 35.19 -27.05 -45.83
CA ARG A 800 34.48 -28.02 -44.96
C ARG A 800 34.34 -27.64 -43.47
N HIS A 801 34.89 -26.53 -43.00
CA HIS A 801 34.76 -26.02 -41.63
C HIS A 801 33.51 -25.17 -41.41
N VAL A 802 33.02 -24.52 -42.48
CA VAL A 802 31.86 -23.61 -42.41
C VAL A 802 30.60 -24.29 -42.92
N PHE A 803 29.46 -24.11 -42.25
CA PHE A 803 28.18 -24.72 -42.62
C PHE A 803 27.11 -23.68 -42.99
N TYR A 804 26.12 -24.12 -43.78
CA TYR A 804 25.00 -23.30 -44.25
C TYR A 804 23.67 -24.05 -44.12
N CYS A 805 22.60 -23.35 -43.72
CA CYS A 805 21.26 -23.94 -43.65
C CYS A 805 20.47 -23.89 -44.98
N SER A 806 20.89 -23.05 -45.94
CA SER A 806 20.21 -22.91 -47.24
C SER A 806 21.14 -22.38 -48.34
N SER A 807 20.74 -22.55 -49.61
CA SER A 807 21.46 -21.99 -50.76
C SER A 807 21.56 -20.46 -50.70
N ASN A 808 20.51 -19.78 -50.22
CA ASN A 808 20.49 -18.34 -50.03
C ASN A 808 21.48 -17.89 -48.95
N CYS A 809 21.52 -18.58 -47.80
CA CYS A 809 22.52 -18.31 -46.76
C CYS A 809 23.94 -18.55 -47.26
N LYS A 810 24.15 -19.57 -48.09
CA LYS A 810 25.44 -19.85 -48.71
C LYS A 810 25.90 -18.73 -49.64
N MET A 811 25.03 -18.22 -50.52
CA MET A 811 25.38 -17.11 -51.43
C MET A 811 25.69 -15.84 -50.65
N LYS A 812 24.82 -15.43 -49.72
CA LYS A 812 25.04 -14.22 -48.91
C LYS A 812 26.31 -14.30 -48.05
N ALA A 813 26.51 -15.40 -47.33
CA ALA A 813 27.74 -15.57 -46.56
C ALA A 813 28.98 -15.56 -47.45
N TRP A 814 28.92 -16.18 -48.63
CA TRP A 814 30.04 -16.17 -49.56
C TRP A 814 30.40 -14.73 -49.95
N ASP A 815 29.42 -13.92 -50.34
CA ASP A 815 29.67 -12.55 -50.81
C ASP A 815 30.06 -11.58 -49.69
N GLU A 816 29.49 -11.74 -48.49
CA GLU A 816 29.64 -10.77 -47.39
C GLU A 816 30.85 -11.04 -46.48
N CYS A 817 31.29 -12.29 -46.29
CA CYS A 817 32.25 -12.61 -45.23
C CYS A 817 33.13 -13.84 -45.48
N HIS A 818 32.57 -14.93 -45.98
CA HIS A 818 33.24 -16.22 -46.03
C HIS A 818 34.24 -16.34 -47.20
N LYS A 819 34.06 -15.62 -48.32
CA LYS A 819 34.96 -15.72 -49.48
C LYS A 819 36.42 -15.45 -49.12
N ASP A 820 36.68 -14.44 -48.31
CA ASP A 820 38.04 -14.05 -47.94
C ASP A 820 38.65 -14.98 -46.88
N GLU A 821 37.83 -15.46 -45.94
CA GLU A 821 38.25 -16.41 -44.90
C GLU A 821 38.53 -17.80 -45.46
N CYS A 822 37.71 -18.26 -46.41
CA CYS A 822 37.85 -19.55 -47.06
C CYS A 822 39.13 -19.66 -47.90
N VAL A 823 39.62 -18.55 -48.46
CA VAL A 823 40.83 -18.49 -49.30
C VAL A 823 42.11 -18.44 -48.45
N ARG A 824 42.03 -17.99 -47.20
CA ARG A 824 43.18 -17.91 -46.28
C ARG A 824 43.51 -19.23 -45.57
N VAL A 825 42.68 -20.28 -45.70
CA VAL A 825 43.00 -21.62 -45.19
C VAL A 825 44.04 -22.26 -46.12
N PRO A 826 45.27 -22.59 -45.66
CA PRO A 826 46.24 -23.28 -46.50
C PRO A 826 45.65 -24.62 -46.92
N GLY A 827 45.54 -24.83 -48.23
CA GLY A 827 44.88 -25.99 -48.80
C GLY A 827 45.51 -27.30 -48.33
N VAL A 828 44.79 -28.04 -47.49
CA VAL A 828 45.03 -29.47 -47.33
C VAL A 828 44.36 -30.17 -48.52
N HIS A 829 45.13 -30.32 -49.59
CA HIS A 829 44.82 -31.29 -50.64
C HIS A 829 44.87 -32.70 -50.03
N LEU A 830 43.74 -33.19 -49.54
CA LEU A 830 43.53 -34.62 -49.29
C LEU A 830 42.47 -35.12 -50.26
N SER A 831 42.95 -35.58 -51.41
CA SER A 831 42.25 -36.56 -52.24
C SER A 831 42.15 -37.87 -51.46
N LEU A 832 40.94 -38.37 -51.20
CA LEU A 832 40.60 -39.79 -50.92
C LEU A 832 39.06 -39.96 -51.07
N PRO A 833 38.54 -41.17 -51.32
CA PRO A 833 37.52 -41.43 -52.33
C PRO A 833 36.10 -41.59 -51.77
N HIS A 834 35.13 -41.54 -52.68
CA HIS A 834 33.73 -41.90 -52.44
C HIS A 834 33.56 -43.25 -51.74
N LYS A 835 33.01 -43.24 -50.51
CA LYS A 835 31.87 -44.06 -50.03
C LYS A 835 31.83 -44.05 -48.50
N GLN A 836 30.80 -43.44 -47.92
CA GLN A 836 29.89 -44.01 -46.90
C GLN A 836 29.08 -42.87 -46.27
N LEU A 837 27.87 -42.69 -46.81
CA LEU A 837 26.71 -42.29 -46.01
C LEU A 837 26.53 -43.37 -44.93
N LEU A 838 26.38 -42.95 -43.67
CA LEU A 838 25.51 -43.58 -42.68
C LEU A 838 25.40 -42.66 -41.46
N ASP A 839 24.16 -42.43 -41.07
CA ASP A 839 23.71 -41.68 -39.91
C ASP A 839 24.44 -42.07 -38.62
N ILE A 840 24.82 -41.06 -37.83
CA ILE A 840 25.12 -41.25 -36.41
C ILE A 840 24.37 -40.16 -35.62
N PRO A 841 23.39 -40.52 -34.78
CA PRO A 841 22.71 -39.57 -33.92
C PRO A 841 23.66 -39.10 -32.82
N ILE A 842 23.56 -37.82 -32.48
CA ILE A 842 24.22 -37.23 -31.32
C ILE A 842 23.69 -37.94 -30.07
N LYS A 843 24.48 -38.85 -29.51
CA LYS A 843 24.30 -39.33 -28.14
C LYS A 843 24.98 -38.32 -27.22
N CYS A 844 24.17 -37.54 -26.51
CA CYS A 844 24.58 -36.91 -25.26
C CYS A 844 24.88 -38.01 -24.24
N GLN A 845 26.05 -37.98 -23.62
CA GLN A 845 26.28 -38.66 -22.35
C GLN A 845 26.18 -37.61 -21.24
N LEU A 846 25.06 -37.73 -20.53
CA LEU A 846 24.72 -37.36 -19.15
C LEU A 846 25.16 -35.99 -18.62
#